data_AF-A0A6G0YK42-F1
#
_entry.id   AF-A0A6G0YK42-F1
#
_cell.length_a   1.000
_cell.length_b   1.000
_cell.length_c   1.000
_cell.angle_alpha   90.00
_cell.angle_beta   90.00
_cell.angle_gamma   90.00
#
_symmetry.space_group_name_H-M   'P 1'
#
loop_
_entity.id
_entity.type
_entity.pdbx_description
1 polymer ?
#
loop_
_entity_poly.entity_id
_entity_poly.type
_entity_poly.pdbx_seq_one_letter_code
_entity_poly.pdbx_strand_id
1 'polypeptide(L)'
;MTDYSRFEDDIIVNSYHAQSPNRNGDVPLSINDSTIPNEDGENIDLRNHFDGRLDVIFSDGDRRIDVNQFWEMNYHEASIFLEEGENNEKFDSHPHEPEALPAYLLVHNDWYYGMDLATSLVLIVLAFAEDPATPPFKMPIALHSIIELFALAVIGLGLALKLRWMGWLTILKHKRTMLKCITLTIMIVEAFVVLIRQTSHFRVSRALRPIFLVDTHYLGGVRRFIRQILQSLPPIFDMLLLIFFFVTVYSVLGYYLFKSTTDVHNHFDTLFNSFVNMFVLLTTANFPDIMMPAYSKSKWYSLFFISYLCIVLYLLMNLMLAVVYETFTSIERDKFRKLLLHKRQACKNAFKLLLTKENPNQMEFAQFEGVMRYYAPKKGNRDLLVMFRYLNTSGTGSLTIEEFYGIYDAVMMTWQPQALDTPWYFTASPTVQRICQTANSIISWPYFDHIFYVLTTLNGIAMIERGMQSYPSLQTSVLAFSAGWDTCFFLACFTLEVALKTLGMGLERYFSSGWNLYDFVVTFGGLIAVISLRLFPDFVYVVVFRPLKLLRLFKLKKRYRDIIGTMAILSPLIKSAGCVMLVMYYFFAIIGMELFAGYDMRNCCNGTNIETYYKYTPDKSGYYYLNTFPNLAVSLVTLFELTVVNNWFVVMNGYATKVHAASRAYFVLFYLFTMVVLTIVVASVLEAFRFRIQYKKQTTKRDEEKLLHEEIELKWEDVMNYVKDFQALQKYRSDMFVGVGKISFLGSRPRNRQVLQRRMYRHEIEQWMQEAAAIDKRL
;
A
#
# COMPACT_ATOMS: atom_id res chain seq x y z
N MET A 1 -46.42 6.20 -10.13
CA MET A 1 -46.88 5.47 -11.33
C MET A 1 -45.90 5.76 -12.45
N THR A 2 -44.88 4.93 -12.55
CA THR A 2 -44.01 4.70 -13.71
C THR A 2 -43.31 3.39 -13.34
N ASP A 3 -43.99 2.28 -13.62
CA ASP A 3 -43.43 0.94 -13.47
C ASP A 3 -42.28 0.81 -14.47
N TYR A 4 -41.08 0.54 -13.97
CA TYR A 4 -39.95 0.07 -14.77
C TYR A 4 -39.63 -1.34 -14.32
N SER A 5 -39.66 -2.25 -15.28
CA SER A 5 -39.31 -3.66 -15.14
C SER A 5 -37.84 -3.82 -14.75
N ARG A 6 -37.60 -4.82 -13.90
CA ARG A 6 -36.27 -5.36 -13.60
C ARG A 6 -35.53 -5.72 -14.90
N PHE A 7 -34.22 -5.51 -14.93
CA PHE A 7 -33.27 -6.04 -15.93
C PHE A 7 -33.12 -7.59 -15.89
N GLU A 8 -34.09 -8.31 -15.33
CA GLU A 8 -34.07 -9.78 -15.23
C GLU A 8 -35.11 -10.50 -16.10
N ASP A 9 -36.05 -9.80 -16.75
CA ASP A 9 -37.05 -10.47 -17.58
C ASP A 9 -37.01 -9.99 -19.06
N ASP A 10 -36.76 -10.97 -19.93
CA ASP A 10 -37.01 -11.02 -21.38
C ASP A 10 -36.43 -9.95 -22.29
N ILE A 11 -35.14 -10.09 -22.61
CA ILE A 11 -34.57 -9.55 -23.86
C ILE A 11 -33.95 -10.72 -24.64
N ILE A 12 -34.60 -11.07 -25.75
CA ILE A 12 -34.17 -12.10 -26.71
C ILE A 12 -33.33 -11.40 -27.78
N VAL A 13 -32.05 -11.78 -27.87
CA VAL A 13 -31.24 -11.56 -29.07
C VAL A 13 -30.88 -12.93 -29.61
N ASN A 14 -31.61 -13.38 -30.64
CA ASN A 14 -31.21 -14.54 -31.44
C ASN A 14 -30.07 -14.10 -32.35
N SER A 15 -28.97 -14.86 -32.34
CA SER A 15 -27.89 -14.67 -33.31
C SER A 15 -28.27 -15.37 -34.63
N TYR A 16 -28.61 -14.62 -35.68
CA TYR A 16 -28.77 -15.22 -37.00
C TYR A 16 -27.40 -15.47 -37.62
N HIS A 17 -26.95 -16.73 -37.57
CA HIS A 17 -25.82 -17.22 -38.35
C HIS A 17 -26.13 -17.18 -39.85
N ALA A 18 -25.28 -16.51 -40.64
CA ALA A 18 -25.21 -16.73 -42.07
C ALA A 18 -24.74 -18.18 -42.32
N GLN A 19 -25.65 -19.03 -42.80
CA GLN A 19 -25.31 -20.38 -43.23
C GLN A 19 -24.37 -20.32 -44.45
N SER A 20 -23.28 -21.08 -44.37
CA SER A 20 -22.42 -21.43 -45.51
C SER A 20 -23.24 -22.04 -46.64
N PRO A 21 -23.07 -21.63 -47.92
CA PRO A 21 -23.75 -22.29 -49.02
C PRO A 21 -23.15 -23.68 -49.24
N ASN A 22 -23.99 -24.69 -49.10
CA ASN A 22 -23.69 -26.06 -49.47
C ASN A 22 -23.37 -26.15 -50.96
N ARG A 23 -22.35 -26.94 -51.29
CA ARG A 23 -22.04 -27.43 -52.64
C ARG A 23 -23.27 -28.12 -53.24
N ASN A 24 -23.80 -27.58 -54.33
CA ASN A 24 -24.04 -28.27 -55.61
C ASN A 24 -24.77 -27.32 -56.56
N GLY A 25 -24.42 -27.39 -57.84
CA GLY A 25 -24.89 -26.47 -58.88
C GLY A 25 -26.39 -26.60 -59.16
N ASP A 26 -27.02 -25.47 -59.49
CA ASP A 26 -27.73 -25.26 -60.75
C ASP A 26 -28.20 -23.79 -60.90
N VAL A 27 -28.01 -23.26 -62.12
CA VAL A 27 -28.62 -22.15 -62.89
C VAL A 27 -29.33 -20.96 -62.17
N PRO A 28 -29.08 -19.69 -62.59
CA PRO A 28 -29.67 -18.52 -61.95
C PRO A 28 -31.14 -18.31 -62.38
N LEU A 29 -32.04 -18.12 -61.40
CA LEU A 29 -33.42 -17.70 -61.64
C LEU A 29 -33.51 -16.18 -61.77
N SER A 30 -34.22 -15.76 -62.81
CA SER A 30 -34.44 -14.39 -63.26
C SER A 30 -35.31 -13.58 -62.30
N ILE A 31 -34.98 -12.28 -62.24
CA ILE A 31 -35.77 -11.21 -61.64
C ILE A 31 -37.08 -11.07 -62.41
N ASN A 32 -38.21 -11.38 -61.77
CA ASN A 32 -39.51 -10.72 -61.91
C ASN A 32 -40.56 -11.59 -61.20
N ASP A 33 -40.86 -11.22 -59.95
CA ASP A 33 -42.19 -11.24 -59.33
C ASP A 33 -42.00 -11.07 -57.82
N SER A 34 -42.09 -9.82 -57.36
CA SER A 34 -41.93 -9.44 -55.95
C SER A 34 -43.15 -8.66 -55.46
N THR A 35 -44.26 -9.35 -55.27
CA THR A 35 -45.40 -8.87 -54.48
C THR A 35 -46.14 -10.07 -53.87
N ILE A 36 -46.29 -10.10 -52.55
CA ILE A 36 -47.24 -10.97 -51.85
C ILE A 36 -48.16 -10.05 -51.06
N PRO A 37 -49.50 -10.17 -51.19
CA PRO A 37 -50.43 -9.31 -50.46
C PRO A 37 -50.64 -9.83 -49.03
N ASN A 38 -50.84 -8.92 -48.08
CA ASN A 38 -51.33 -9.24 -46.73
C ASN A 38 -52.83 -8.87 -46.62
N GLU A 39 -53.51 -9.36 -45.58
CA GLU A 39 -54.98 -9.34 -45.40
C GLU A 39 -55.66 -7.94 -45.44
N ASP A 40 -54.90 -6.84 -45.45
CA ASP A 40 -55.42 -5.47 -45.58
C ASP A 40 -55.08 -4.75 -46.91
N GLY A 41 -54.47 -5.43 -47.89
CA GLY A 41 -54.42 -4.95 -49.28
C GLY A 41 -53.35 -3.90 -49.64
N GLU A 42 -52.31 -3.68 -48.81
CA GLU A 42 -51.14 -2.86 -49.19
C GLU A 42 -49.95 -3.72 -49.68
N ASN A 43 -49.28 -3.27 -50.76
CA ASN A 43 -48.10 -3.92 -51.34
C ASN A 43 -46.81 -3.40 -50.69
N ILE A 44 -45.97 -4.31 -50.18
CA ILE A 44 -44.63 -4.01 -49.64
C ILE A 44 -43.57 -4.27 -50.73
N ASP A 45 -42.80 -3.24 -51.07
CA ASP A 45 -41.68 -3.31 -52.01
C ASP A 45 -40.36 -3.59 -51.27
N LEU A 46 -39.66 -4.67 -51.63
CA LEU A 46 -38.47 -5.19 -50.94
C LEU A 46 -37.17 -4.73 -51.63
N ARG A 47 -36.96 -3.42 -51.77
CA ARG A 47 -35.67 -2.90 -52.24
C ARG A 47 -35.09 -1.82 -51.34
N ASN A 48 -33.88 -2.13 -50.87
CA ASN A 48 -32.86 -1.28 -50.24
C ASN A 48 -32.96 -1.09 -48.74
N HIS A 49 -32.19 -1.87 -47.97
CA HIS A 49 -31.34 -1.37 -46.87
C HIS A 49 -30.12 -2.29 -46.71
N PHE A 50 -29.04 -1.90 -47.40
CA PHE A 50 -27.69 -2.41 -47.20
C PHE A 50 -27.00 -1.43 -46.25
N ASP A 51 -27.09 -1.68 -44.95
CA ASP A 51 -26.15 -1.19 -43.95
C ASP A 51 -26.21 -2.18 -42.79
N GLY A 52 -25.08 -2.76 -42.42
CA GLY A 52 -24.96 -3.92 -41.51
C GLY A 52 -25.33 -3.67 -40.05
N ARG A 53 -26.42 -2.95 -39.76
CA ARG A 53 -27.05 -2.84 -38.44
C ARG A 53 -28.20 -3.83 -38.35
N LEU A 54 -28.08 -4.81 -37.47
CA LEU A 54 -29.19 -5.70 -37.13
C LEU A 54 -30.08 -4.97 -36.11
N ASP A 55 -31.15 -4.34 -36.60
CA ASP A 55 -32.19 -3.75 -35.76
C ASP A 55 -33.18 -4.85 -35.32
N VAL A 56 -33.38 -5.02 -34.01
CA VAL A 56 -34.43 -5.89 -33.46
C VAL A 56 -35.65 -5.04 -33.11
N ILE A 57 -36.81 -5.37 -33.67
CA ILE A 57 -38.09 -4.70 -33.41
C ILE A 57 -38.75 -5.35 -32.20
N PHE A 58 -39.03 -4.58 -31.14
CA PHE A 58 -39.87 -5.01 -30.02
C PHE A 58 -41.33 -4.60 -30.24
N SER A 59 -42.26 -5.51 -29.92
CA SER A 59 -43.70 -5.24 -29.86
C SER A 59 -44.11 -4.76 -28.47
N ASP A 60 -43.62 -3.59 -28.06
CA ASP A 60 -44.37 -2.68 -27.19
C ASP A 60 -43.73 -1.30 -27.27
N GLY A 61 -44.56 -0.26 -27.28
CA GLY A 61 -44.26 1.06 -27.82
C GLY A 61 -42.88 1.69 -27.50
N ASP A 62 -42.24 2.17 -28.57
CA ASP A 62 -41.42 3.40 -28.65
C ASP A 62 -39.97 3.43 -28.13
N ARG A 63 -39.29 2.30 -27.92
CA ARG A 63 -37.81 2.30 -27.73
C ARG A 63 -37.08 1.32 -28.65
N ARG A 64 -36.54 1.85 -29.75
CA ARG A 64 -35.51 1.18 -30.56
C ARG A 64 -34.19 1.21 -29.80
N ILE A 65 -33.75 0.07 -29.26
CA ILE A 65 -32.41 -0.06 -28.66
C ILE A 65 -31.54 -0.84 -29.66
N ASP A 66 -30.45 -0.20 -30.12
CA ASP A 66 -29.44 -0.83 -30.97
C ASP A 66 -28.80 -2.00 -30.20
N VAL A 67 -28.75 -3.20 -30.82
CA VAL A 67 -28.18 -4.41 -30.21
C VAL A 67 -26.73 -4.18 -29.79
N ASN A 68 -25.98 -3.36 -30.53
CA ASN A 68 -24.62 -3.01 -30.17
C ASN A 68 -24.57 -2.15 -28.90
N GLN A 69 -25.53 -1.25 -28.73
CA GLN A 69 -25.61 -0.40 -27.54
C GLN A 69 -25.98 -1.21 -26.29
N PHE A 70 -26.81 -2.25 -26.44
CA PHE A 70 -27.12 -3.18 -25.36
C PHE A 70 -25.88 -3.94 -24.88
N TRP A 71 -25.10 -4.53 -25.79
CA TRP A 71 -23.88 -5.25 -25.44
C TRP A 71 -22.79 -4.34 -24.85
N GLU A 72 -22.61 -3.15 -25.41
CA GLU A 72 -21.66 -2.15 -24.87
C GLU A 72 -22.01 -1.79 -23.41
N MET A 73 -23.29 -1.67 -23.07
CA MET A 73 -23.73 -1.42 -21.69
C MET A 73 -23.44 -2.62 -20.78
N ASN A 74 -23.73 -3.86 -21.21
CA ASN A 74 -23.45 -5.06 -20.42
C ASN A 74 -21.94 -5.26 -20.20
N TYR A 75 -21.11 -4.96 -21.20
CA TYR A 75 -19.66 -5.01 -21.07
C TYR A 75 -19.15 -4.00 -20.04
N HIS A 76 -19.72 -2.81 -20.04
CA HIS A 76 -19.39 -1.78 -19.07
C HIS A 76 -19.83 -2.18 -17.66
N GLU A 77 -21.07 -2.63 -17.47
CA GLU A 77 -21.57 -3.10 -16.16
C GLU A 77 -20.77 -4.29 -15.61
N ALA A 78 -20.48 -5.29 -16.46
CA ALA A 78 -19.65 -6.43 -16.08
C ALA A 78 -18.23 -6.01 -15.68
N SER A 79 -17.65 -5.02 -16.36
CA SER A 79 -16.35 -4.46 -15.99
C SER A 79 -16.39 -3.79 -14.62
N ILE A 80 -17.46 -3.06 -14.29
CA ILE A 80 -17.69 -2.45 -12.97
C ILE A 80 -17.75 -3.52 -11.87
N PHE A 81 -18.43 -4.65 -12.08
CA PHE A 81 -18.43 -5.75 -11.10
C PHE A 81 -17.02 -6.28 -10.82
N LEU A 82 -16.18 -6.40 -11.85
CA LEU A 82 -14.78 -6.83 -11.69
C LEU A 82 -13.95 -5.79 -10.94
N GLU A 83 -14.15 -4.50 -11.22
CA GLU A 83 -13.50 -3.39 -10.48
C GLU A 83 -13.93 -3.35 -9.00
N GLU A 84 -15.22 -3.46 -8.71
CA GLU A 84 -15.77 -3.54 -7.35
C GLU A 84 -15.21 -4.77 -6.60
N GLY A 85 -15.08 -5.90 -7.31
CA GLY A 85 -14.45 -7.12 -6.82
C GLY A 85 -12.99 -6.92 -6.43
N GLU A 86 -12.22 -6.24 -7.27
CA GLU A 86 -10.80 -5.93 -7.04
C GLU A 86 -10.59 -4.93 -5.89
N ASN A 87 -11.42 -3.89 -5.85
CA ASN A 87 -11.35 -2.81 -4.85
C ASN A 87 -11.96 -3.21 -3.49
N ASN A 88 -12.63 -4.37 -3.42
CA ASN A 88 -13.36 -4.86 -2.24
C ASN A 88 -14.45 -3.85 -1.82
N GLU A 89 -15.26 -3.45 -2.80
CA GLU A 89 -16.46 -2.65 -2.61
C GLU A 89 -17.69 -3.54 -2.52
N LYS A 90 -18.69 -3.12 -1.74
CA LYS A 90 -19.89 -3.93 -1.60
C LYS A 90 -20.77 -3.78 -2.84
N PHE A 91 -21.31 -4.89 -3.32
CA PHE A 91 -22.27 -4.91 -4.44
C PHE A 91 -23.62 -4.25 -4.10
N ASP A 92 -23.91 -3.94 -2.83
CA ASP A 92 -25.14 -3.25 -2.41
C ASP A 92 -25.27 -1.82 -3.00
N SER A 93 -24.14 -1.21 -3.38
CA SER A 93 -24.07 0.14 -3.94
C SER A 93 -23.86 0.15 -5.47
N HIS A 94 -24.02 -0.99 -6.13
CA HIS A 94 -23.79 -1.11 -7.56
C HIS A 94 -24.71 -0.17 -8.36
N PRO A 95 -24.21 0.59 -9.36
CA PRO A 95 -25.03 1.50 -10.15
C PRO A 95 -25.93 0.72 -11.13
N HIS A 96 -27.15 0.40 -10.70
CA HIS A 96 -28.14 -0.27 -11.56
C HIS A 96 -28.84 0.68 -12.56
N GLU A 97 -28.82 1.98 -12.30
CA GLU A 97 -29.50 2.97 -13.14
C GLU A 97 -28.49 3.76 -14.02
N PRO A 98 -28.81 4.01 -15.30
CA PRO A 98 -27.96 4.81 -16.18
C PRO A 98 -27.69 6.23 -15.65
N GLU A 99 -28.59 6.79 -14.84
CA GLU A 99 -28.44 8.13 -14.24
C GLU A 99 -27.36 8.16 -13.14
N ALA A 100 -27.11 7.02 -12.49
CA ALA A 100 -26.11 6.89 -11.43
C ALA A 100 -24.70 6.64 -11.99
N LEU A 101 -24.61 6.08 -13.21
CA LEU A 101 -23.36 5.71 -13.85
C LEU A 101 -22.37 6.89 -14.04
N PRO A 102 -22.77 8.10 -14.51
CA PRO A 102 -21.85 9.22 -14.62
C PRO A 102 -21.26 9.65 -13.27
N ALA A 103 -22.05 9.61 -12.20
CA ALA A 103 -21.57 9.92 -10.86
C ALA A 103 -20.59 8.85 -10.35
N TYR A 104 -20.88 7.58 -10.63
CA TYR A 104 -19.97 6.47 -10.34
C TYR A 104 -18.62 6.65 -11.05
N LEU A 105 -18.62 6.84 -12.37
CA LEU A 105 -17.40 6.97 -13.18
C LEU A 105 -16.56 8.19 -12.78
N LEU A 106 -17.21 9.30 -12.41
CA LEU A 106 -16.51 10.50 -11.97
C LEU A 106 -15.82 10.29 -10.61
N VAL A 107 -16.46 9.58 -9.67
CA VAL A 107 -15.88 9.26 -8.37
C VAL A 107 -14.76 8.22 -8.48
N HIS A 108 -14.83 7.31 -9.44
CA HIS A 108 -13.84 6.26 -9.66
C HIS A 108 -12.69 6.64 -10.60
N ASN A 109 -12.63 7.91 -11.01
CA ASN A 109 -11.55 8.43 -11.83
C ASN A 109 -10.26 8.69 -11.02
N ASP A 110 -9.10 8.38 -11.61
CA ASP A 110 -7.78 8.67 -11.06
C ASP A 110 -7.60 10.15 -10.69
N TRP A 111 -8.20 11.07 -11.44
CA TRP A 111 -8.14 12.50 -11.12
C TRP A 111 -8.87 12.82 -9.80
N TYR A 112 -10.04 12.22 -9.57
CA TYR A 112 -10.78 12.39 -8.32
C TYR A 112 -9.98 11.80 -7.14
N TYR A 113 -9.38 10.63 -7.31
CA TYR A 113 -8.51 10.02 -6.30
C TYR A 113 -7.29 10.89 -5.98
N GLY A 114 -6.67 11.49 -7.00
CA GLY A 114 -5.56 12.43 -6.83
C GLY A 114 -5.98 13.70 -6.10
N MET A 115 -7.13 14.27 -6.44
CA MET A 115 -7.68 15.47 -5.79
C MET A 115 -8.03 15.23 -4.31
N ASP A 116 -8.70 14.11 -3.97
CA ASP A 116 -9.06 13.75 -2.59
C ASP A 116 -7.80 13.53 -1.73
N LEU A 117 -6.77 12.90 -2.31
CA LEU A 117 -5.47 12.73 -1.65
C LEU A 117 -4.76 14.06 -1.43
N ALA A 118 -4.65 14.91 -2.47
CA ALA A 118 -3.99 16.20 -2.39
C ALA A 118 -4.66 17.11 -1.35
N THR A 119 -6.00 17.18 -1.36
CA THR A 119 -6.77 17.98 -0.41
C THR A 119 -6.60 17.49 1.03
N SER A 120 -6.61 16.17 1.23
CA SER A 120 -6.35 15.57 2.54
C SER A 120 -4.93 15.84 3.04
N LEU A 121 -3.92 15.79 2.15
CA LEU A 121 -2.54 16.14 2.50
C LEU A 121 -2.38 17.61 2.85
N VAL A 122 -3.05 18.52 2.12
CA VAL A 122 -3.07 19.96 2.45
C VAL A 122 -3.59 20.19 3.86
N LEU A 123 -4.70 19.54 4.27
CA LEU A 123 -5.24 19.66 5.64
C LEU A 123 -4.26 19.21 6.72
N ILE A 124 -3.51 18.13 6.46
CA ILE A 124 -2.51 17.61 7.41
C ILE A 124 -1.32 18.56 7.50
N VAL A 125 -0.80 19.03 6.37
CA VAL A 125 0.36 19.94 6.30
C VAL A 125 0.03 21.32 6.87
N LEU A 126 -1.24 21.76 6.80
CA LEU A 126 -1.66 23.04 7.36
C LEU A 126 -1.37 23.18 8.87
N ALA A 127 -1.33 22.06 9.60
CA ALA A 127 -0.95 22.04 11.01
C ALA A 127 0.50 22.50 11.30
N PHE A 128 1.38 22.57 10.30
CA PHE A 128 2.70 23.18 10.44
C PHE A 128 2.64 24.72 10.46
N ALA A 129 1.63 25.30 9.82
CA ALA A 129 1.47 26.74 9.65
C ALA A 129 0.50 27.39 10.67
N GLU A 130 -0.42 26.62 11.22
CA GLU A 130 -1.37 27.05 12.24
C GLU A 130 -0.74 27.16 13.62
N ASP A 131 -1.23 28.09 14.45
CA ASP A 131 -0.77 28.19 15.84
C ASP A 131 -1.11 26.92 16.64
N PRO A 132 -0.14 26.32 17.37
CA PRO A 132 1.25 26.77 17.52
C PRO A 132 2.14 26.37 16.32
N ALA A 133 2.55 27.40 15.55
CA ALA A 133 3.15 27.23 14.24
C ALA A 133 4.65 26.91 14.32
N THR A 134 5.14 26.19 13.33
CA THR A 134 6.59 26.10 13.12
C THR A 134 7.12 27.46 12.62
N PRO A 135 8.17 28.04 13.23
CA PRO A 135 8.60 29.41 12.95
C PRO A 135 8.77 29.80 11.47
N PRO A 136 9.35 28.96 10.59
CA PRO A 136 9.50 29.33 9.18
C PRO A 136 8.19 29.29 8.37
N PHE A 137 7.13 28.66 8.88
CA PHE A 137 5.87 28.45 8.17
C PHE A 137 4.68 29.22 8.77
N LYS A 138 4.93 30.16 9.69
CA LYS A 138 3.86 30.90 10.36
C LYS A 138 3.05 31.73 9.35
N MET A 139 1.73 31.51 9.33
CA MET A 139 0.80 32.23 8.45
C MET A 139 -0.19 33.08 9.25
N PRO A 140 -0.74 34.16 8.66
CA PRO A 140 -1.85 34.92 9.26
C PRO A 140 -3.09 34.04 9.48
N ILE A 141 -3.85 34.32 10.55
CA ILE A 141 -4.99 33.50 10.99
C ILE A 141 -6.06 33.37 9.91
N ALA A 142 -6.38 34.48 9.25
CA ALA A 142 -7.33 34.50 8.15
C ALA A 142 -6.88 33.60 6.98
N LEU A 143 -5.59 33.62 6.62
CA LEU A 143 -5.07 32.88 5.46
C LEU A 143 -5.20 31.37 5.66
N HIS A 144 -4.70 30.84 6.79
CA HIS A 144 -4.79 29.41 7.03
C HIS A 144 -6.25 28.95 7.21
N SER A 145 -7.12 29.79 7.77
CA SER A 145 -8.55 29.47 7.94
C SER A 145 -9.28 29.40 6.60
N ILE A 146 -8.94 30.27 5.64
CA ILE A 146 -9.48 30.23 4.27
C ILE A 146 -9.01 28.95 3.54
N ILE A 147 -7.73 28.59 3.69
CA ILE A 147 -7.18 27.36 3.09
C ILE A 147 -7.89 26.13 3.68
N GLU A 148 -8.11 26.11 5.00
CA GLU A 148 -8.85 25.04 5.67
C GLU A 148 -10.28 24.94 5.15
N LEU A 149 -11.02 26.06 5.10
CA LEU A 149 -12.39 26.08 4.61
C LEU A 149 -12.50 25.63 3.15
N PHE A 150 -11.56 26.05 2.30
CA PHE A 150 -11.50 25.62 0.90
C PHE A 150 -11.27 24.11 0.79
N ALA A 151 -10.31 23.56 1.53
CA ALA A 151 -10.04 22.12 1.53
C ALA A 151 -11.22 21.29 2.06
N LEU A 152 -11.89 21.77 3.13
CA LEU A 152 -13.10 21.13 3.66
C LEU A 152 -14.26 21.22 2.66
N ALA A 153 -14.40 22.33 1.91
CA ALA A 153 -15.42 22.48 0.88
C ALA A 153 -15.21 21.49 -0.29
N VAL A 154 -13.97 21.29 -0.73
CA VAL A 154 -13.63 20.28 -1.76
C VAL A 154 -13.97 18.86 -1.30
N ILE A 155 -13.64 18.51 -0.05
CA ILE A 155 -14.03 17.21 0.55
C ILE A 155 -15.56 17.08 0.64
N GLY A 156 -16.25 18.16 1.02
CA GLY A 156 -17.71 18.22 1.07
C GLY A 156 -18.36 17.98 -0.30
N LEU A 157 -17.81 18.57 -1.36
CA LEU A 157 -18.27 18.35 -2.74
C LEU A 157 -18.07 16.88 -3.15
N GLY A 158 -16.93 16.27 -2.81
CA GLY A 158 -16.69 14.85 -3.06
C GLY A 158 -17.68 13.93 -2.34
N LEU A 159 -18.07 14.28 -1.11
CA LEU A 159 -19.13 13.56 -0.38
C LEU A 159 -20.52 13.75 -1.02
N ALA A 160 -20.82 14.95 -1.54
CA ALA A 160 -22.08 15.21 -2.25
C ALA A 160 -22.19 14.37 -3.54
N LEU A 161 -21.08 14.19 -4.27
CA LEU A 161 -21.03 13.30 -5.44
C LEU A 161 -21.26 11.83 -5.05
N LYS A 162 -20.64 11.37 -3.96
CA LYS A 162 -20.88 10.03 -3.40
C LYS A 162 -22.33 9.83 -2.95
N LEU A 163 -22.95 10.88 -2.43
CA LEU A 163 -24.37 10.88 -2.04
C LEU A 163 -25.31 10.76 -3.23
N ARG A 164 -24.99 11.40 -4.36
CA ARG A 164 -25.78 11.28 -5.59
C ARG A 164 -25.81 9.85 -6.13
N TRP A 165 -24.70 9.11 -6.03
CA TRP A 165 -24.62 7.72 -6.49
C TRP A 165 -25.19 6.72 -5.47
N MET A 166 -24.77 6.75 -4.21
CA MET A 166 -25.14 5.71 -3.22
C MET A 166 -26.54 5.90 -2.60
N GLY A 167 -27.08 7.12 -2.65
CA GLY A 167 -28.31 7.50 -1.96
C GLY A 167 -28.16 7.74 -0.45
N TRP A 168 -29.11 8.49 0.12
CA TRP A 168 -29.09 8.94 1.53
C TRP A 168 -29.13 7.79 2.54
N LEU A 169 -30.02 6.80 2.33
CA LEU A 169 -30.22 5.70 3.28
C LEU A 169 -28.97 4.81 3.40
N THR A 170 -28.29 4.57 2.29
CA THR A 170 -27.07 3.76 2.24
C THR A 170 -25.91 4.47 2.93
N ILE A 171 -25.75 5.78 2.73
CA ILE A 171 -24.72 6.58 3.41
C ILE A 171 -24.94 6.62 4.92
N LEU A 172 -26.17 6.81 5.39
CA LEU A 172 -26.48 6.82 6.82
C LEU A 172 -26.19 5.48 7.50
N LYS A 173 -26.37 4.36 6.78
CA LYS A 173 -25.99 3.03 7.26
C LYS A 173 -24.46 2.80 7.25
N HIS A 174 -23.72 3.49 6.38
CA HIS A 174 -22.29 3.29 6.22
C HIS A 174 -21.47 4.08 7.28
N LYS A 175 -21.13 3.39 8.39
CA LYS A 175 -20.42 3.95 9.56
C LYS A 175 -19.21 4.84 9.23
N ARG A 176 -18.41 4.49 8.22
CA ARG A 176 -17.20 5.26 7.83
C ARG A 176 -17.57 6.60 7.21
N THR A 177 -18.51 6.61 6.27
CA THR A 177 -18.95 7.85 5.63
C THR A 177 -19.64 8.75 6.63
N MET A 178 -20.44 8.16 7.55
CA MET A 178 -21.05 8.91 8.65
C MET A 178 -20.03 9.59 9.56
N LEU A 179 -18.98 8.88 9.98
CA LEU A 179 -17.92 9.48 10.78
C LEU A 179 -17.24 10.63 10.03
N LYS A 180 -16.97 10.47 8.73
CA LYS A 180 -16.42 11.53 7.87
C LYS A 180 -17.35 12.75 7.76
N CYS A 181 -18.66 12.55 7.64
CA CYS A 181 -19.65 13.64 7.61
C CYS A 181 -19.71 14.39 8.94
N ILE A 182 -19.69 13.67 10.07
CA ILE A 182 -19.70 14.28 11.42
C ILE A 182 -18.43 15.11 11.62
N THR A 183 -17.25 14.56 11.32
CA THR A 183 -15.98 15.29 11.46
C THR A 183 -15.90 16.49 10.55
N LEU A 184 -16.37 16.36 9.29
CA LEU A 184 -16.43 17.47 8.34
C LEU A 184 -17.31 18.60 8.88
N THR A 185 -18.48 18.28 9.41
CA THR A 185 -19.41 19.28 9.95
C THR A 185 -18.80 20.03 11.15
N ILE A 186 -18.21 19.31 12.11
CA ILE A 186 -17.54 19.90 13.27
C ILE A 186 -16.42 20.84 12.82
N MET A 187 -15.61 20.41 11.85
CA MET A 187 -14.47 21.19 11.37
C MET A 187 -14.88 22.43 10.56
N ILE A 188 -15.93 22.35 9.74
CA ILE A 188 -16.45 23.52 9.01
C ILE A 188 -16.94 24.58 9.99
N VAL A 189 -17.72 24.17 11.00
CA VAL A 189 -18.22 25.08 12.04
C VAL A 189 -17.06 25.73 12.78
N GLU A 190 -16.06 24.95 13.19
CA GLU A 190 -14.90 25.49 13.90
C GLU A 190 -14.05 26.44 13.04
N ALA A 191 -13.78 26.08 11.78
CA ALA A 191 -13.04 26.93 10.85
C ALA A 191 -13.74 28.28 10.64
N PHE A 192 -15.07 28.28 10.54
CA PHE A 192 -15.86 29.50 10.45
C PHE A 192 -15.80 30.34 11.73
N VAL A 193 -15.86 29.70 12.91
CA VAL A 193 -15.70 30.38 14.21
C VAL A 193 -14.32 31.02 14.34
N VAL A 194 -13.24 30.35 13.92
CA VAL A 194 -11.88 30.91 13.92
C VAL A 194 -11.77 32.09 12.96
N LEU A 195 -12.35 31.98 11.77
CA LEU A 195 -12.36 33.05 10.78
C LEU A 195 -13.10 34.30 11.27
N ILE A 196 -14.22 34.15 12.00
CA ILE A 196 -14.94 35.30 12.56
C ILE A 196 -14.18 35.90 13.74
N ARG A 197 -13.71 35.07 14.68
CA ARG A 197 -13.09 35.54 15.92
C ARG A 197 -11.69 36.12 15.71
N GLN A 198 -11.00 35.73 14.62
CA GLN A 198 -9.60 36.08 14.35
C GLN A 198 -8.64 35.71 15.49
N THR A 199 -9.03 34.75 16.34
CA THR A 199 -8.24 34.21 17.45
C THR A 199 -8.36 32.70 17.46
N SER A 200 -7.23 32.00 17.54
CA SER A 200 -7.18 30.56 17.76
C SER A 200 -7.64 30.23 19.19
N HIS A 201 -8.62 29.34 19.31
CA HIS A 201 -9.03 28.77 20.60
C HIS A 201 -8.41 27.37 20.78
N PHE A 202 -8.84 26.61 21.79
CA PHE A 202 -8.40 25.23 21.98
C PHE A 202 -8.99 24.33 20.87
N ARG A 203 -8.16 23.91 19.91
CA ARG A 203 -8.61 23.26 18.65
C ARG A 203 -8.22 21.80 18.55
N VAL A 204 -8.78 20.98 19.44
CA VAL A 204 -8.53 19.52 19.45
C VAL A 204 -9.13 18.79 18.24
N SER A 205 -10.12 19.36 17.56
CA SER A 205 -10.71 18.76 16.36
C SER A 205 -9.69 18.51 15.23
N ARG A 206 -8.59 19.29 15.20
CA ARG A 206 -7.49 19.10 14.24
C ARG A 206 -6.91 17.69 14.32
N ALA A 207 -6.93 17.06 15.50
CA ALA A 207 -6.45 15.68 15.69
C ALA A 207 -7.24 14.66 14.86
N LEU A 208 -8.47 14.98 14.43
CA LEU A 208 -9.33 14.12 13.61
C LEU A 208 -9.04 14.22 12.11
N ARG A 209 -8.30 15.22 11.63
CA ARG A 209 -7.93 15.41 10.20
C ARG A 209 -7.40 14.17 9.48
N PRO A 210 -6.57 13.30 10.11
CA PRO A 210 -6.08 12.08 9.46
C PRO A 210 -7.19 11.14 8.97
N ILE A 211 -8.42 11.28 9.46
CA ILE A 211 -9.56 10.50 8.95
C ILE A 211 -9.79 10.71 7.45
N PHE A 212 -9.61 11.94 6.96
CA PHE A 212 -9.79 12.26 5.56
C PHE A 212 -8.71 11.58 4.71
N LEU A 213 -7.46 11.63 5.18
CA LEU A 213 -6.33 10.97 4.54
C LEU A 213 -6.49 9.44 4.50
N VAL A 214 -6.94 8.83 5.60
CA VAL A 214 -7.15 7.37 5.70
C VAL A 214 -8.34 6.89 4.85
N ASP A 215 -9.32 7.74 4.58
CA ASP A 215 -10.48 7.40 3.74
C ASP A 215 -10.17 7.42 2.23
N THR A 216 -9.07 8.04 1.82
CA THR A 216 -8.64 8.11 0.40
C THR A 216 -8.43 6.72 -0.22
N HIS A 217 -8.55 6.63 -1.55
CA HIS A 217 -8.38 5.40 -2.31
C HIS A 217 -6.95 4.81 -2.16
N TYR A 218 -5.91 5.63 -2.35
CA TYR A 218 -4.51 5.18 -2.31
C TYR A 218 -4.07 4.66 -0.93
N LEU A 219 -4.65 5.18 0.17
CA LEU A 219 -4.36 4.71 1.53
C LEU A 219 -5.25 3.54 1.98
N GLY A 220 -5.88 2.81 1.04
CA GLY A 220 -6.65 1.62 1.34
C GLY A 220 -5.90 0.57 2.17
N GLY A 221 -4.58 0.44 1.99
CA GLY A 221 -3.71 -0.42 2.81
C GLY A 221 -3.61 0.03 4.28
N VAL A 222 -3.45 1.33 4.51
CA VAL A 222 -3.38 1.95 5.85
C VAL A 222 -4.70 1.76 6.59
N ARG A 223 -5.82 2.03 5.91
CA ARG A 223 -7.18 1.79 6.42
C ARG A 223 -7.41 0.32 6.81
N ARG A 224 -6.96 -0.60 5.95
CA ARG A 224 -7.01 -2.05 6.20
C ARG A 224 -6.21 -2.42 7.46
N PHE A 225 -5.06 -1.79 7.68
CA PHE A 225 -4.18 -2.03 8.82
C PHE A 225 -4.77 -1.46 10.12
N ILE A 226 -5.28 -0.23 10.12
CA ILE A 226 -5.97 0.37 11.28
C ILE A 226 -7.14 -0.50 11.75
N ARG A 227 -7.97 -0.98 10.80
CA ARG A 227 -9.08 -1.88 11.14
C ARG A 227 -8.59 -3.17 11.80
N GLN A 228 -7.49 -3.74 11.32
CA GLN A 228 -6.91 -4.94 11.92
C GLN A 228 -6.44 -4.68 13.35
N ILE A 229 -5.75 -3.55 13.60
CA ILE A 229 -5.37 -3.15 14.96
C ILE A 229 -6.59 -3.07 15.87
N LEU A 230 -7.64 -2.36 15.44
CA LEU A 230 -8.85 -2.20 16.24
C LEU A 230 -9.59 -3.54 16.49
N GLN A 231 -9.55 -4.46 15.53
CA GLN A 231 -10.13 -5.81 15.68
C GLN A 231 -9.30 -6.71 16.61
N SER A 232 -8.00 -6.48 16.72
CA SER A 232 -7.11 -7.19 17.64
C SER A 232 -7.16 -6.66 19.08
N LEU A 233 -7.78 -5.50 19.33
CA LEU A 233 -7.82 -4.89 20.67
C LEU A 233 -8.53 -5.70 21.77
N PRO A 234 -9.67 -6.39 21.54
CA PRO A 234 -10.41 -7.01 22.64
C PRO A 234 -9.59 -8.03 23.45
N PRO A 235 -8.90 -9.02 22.84
CA PRO A 235 -8.04 -9.96 23.59
C PRO A 235 -6.86 -9.27 24.30
N ILE A 236 -6.40 -8.14 23.76
CA ILE A 236 -5.31 -7.35 24.36
C ILE A 236 -5.80 -6.66 25.63
N PHE A 237 -7.03 -6.15 25.66
CA PHE A 237 -7.60 -5.55 26.85
C PHE A 237 -7.71 -6.55 28.00
N ASP A 238 -8.06 -7.81 27.72
CA ASP A 238 -8.10 -8.87 28.74
C ASP A 238 -6.72 -9.10 29.37
N MET A 239 -5.67 -9.15 28.53
CA MET A 239 -4.28 -9.29 29.00
C MET A 239 -3.77 -8.05 29.74
N LEU A 240 -4.11 -6.85 29.26
CA LEU A 240 -3.77 -5.60 29.93
C LEU A 240 -4.42 -5.52 31.31
N LEU A 241 -5.68 -5.96 31.45
CA LEU A 241 -6.37 -6.02 32.73
C LEU A 241 -5.63 -6.93 33.72
N LEU A 242 -5.17 -8.10 33.27
CA LEU A 242 -4.36 -9.00 34.08
C LEU A 242 -3.02 -8.36 34.50
N ILE A 243 -2.34 -7.67 33.59
CA ILE A 243 -1.10 -6.95 33.90
C ILE A 243 -1.37 -5.84 34.94
N PHE A 244 -2.41 -5.03 34.73
CA PHE A 244 -2.77 -3.96 35.67
C PHE A 244 -3.15 -4.50 37.05
N PHE A 245 -3.77 -5.67 37.13
CA PHE A 245 -4.02 -6.36 38.39
C PHE A 245 -2.71 -6.65 39.14
N PHE A 246 -1.74 -7.31 38.49
CA PHE A 246 -0.44 -7.60 39.13
C PHE A 246 0.36 -6.34 39.46
N VAL A 247 0.37 -5.34 38.58
CA VAL A 247 0.99 -4.03 38.86
C VAL A 247 0.38 -3.44 40.12
N THR A 248 -0.95 -3.45 40.25
CA THR A 248 -1.65 -2.91 41.43
C THR A 248 -1.28 -3.69 42.70
N VAL A 249 -1.28 -5.02 42.66
CA VAL A 249 -0.90 -5.87 43.80
C VAL A 249 0.53 -5.55 44.27
N TYR A 250 1.49 -5.50 43.35
CA TYR A 250 2.88 -5.17 43.68
C TYR A 250 3.04 -3.72 44.12
N SER A 251 2.22 -2.79 43.65
CA SER A 251 2.23 -1.39 44.08
C SER A 251 1.78 -1.23 45.52
N VAL A 252 0.73 -1.95 45.91
CA VAL A 252 0.25 -2.00 47.30
C VAL A 252 1.32 -2.66 48.19
N LEU A 253 1.88 -3.80 47.77
CA LEU A 253 2.94 -4.49 48.52
C LEU A 253 4.19 -3.61 48.68
N GLY A 254 4.64 -2.97 47.60
CA GLY A 254 5.79 -2.07 47.61
C GLY A 254 5.58 -0.85 48.50
N TYR A 255 4.37 -0.27 48.50
CA TYR A 255 4.01 0.82 49.43
C TYR A 255 4.20 0.39 50.88
N TYR A 256 3.61 -0.73 51.31
CA TYR A 256 3.73 -1.17 52.71
C TYR A 256 5.14 -1.63 53.07
N LEU A 257 5.90 -2.18 52.12
CA LEU A 257 7.25 -2.68 52.36
C LEU A 257 8.31 -1.56 52.43
N PHE A 258 8.14 -0.51 51.63
CA PHE A 258 9.19 0.50 51.41
C PHE A 258 8.85 1.92 51.86
N LYS A 259 7.60 2.22 52.28
CA LYS A 259 7.21 3.56 52.75
C LYS A 259 8.07 4.09 53.90
N SER A 260 8.54 3.20 54.79
CA SER A 260 9.41 3.57 55.93
C SER A 260 10.87 3.81 55.54
N THR A 261 11.20 3.76 54.24
CA THR A 261 12.51 4.14 53.75
C THR A 261 12.69 5.64 53.95
N THR A 262 13.70 6.06 54.69
CA THR A 262 13.97 7.46 55.07
C THR A 262 14.82 8.17 54.02
N ASP A 263 14.58 7.90 52.74
CA ASP A 263 15.30 8.57 51.65
C ASP A 263 14.53 9.79 51.16
N VAL A 264 15.27 10.86 50.85
CA VAL A 264 14.74 12.16 50.34
C VAL A 264 14.01 11.99 49.00
N HIS A 265 14.23 10.86 48.32
CA HIS A 265 13.75 10.54 46.97
C HIS A 265 12.89 9.27 46.94
N ASN A 266 12.02 9.10 47.93
CA ASN A 266 11.20 7.90 48.06
C ASN A 266 10.26 7.65 46.87
N HIS A 267 10.45 6.51 46.21
CA HIS A 267 9.58 6.07 45.11
C HIS A 267 8.21 5.53 45.59
N PHE A 268 8.06 5.20 46.87
CA PHE A 268 6.89 4.49 47.43
C PHE A 268 6.11 5.32 48.47
N ASP A 269 6.13 6.65 48.36
CA ASP A 269 5.51 7.56 49.35
C ASP A 269 3.98 7.47 49.43
N THR A 270 3.33 7.34 48.28
CA THR A 270 1.87 7.25 48.14
C THR A 270 1.50 6.06 47.28
N LEU A 271 0.32 5.48 47.50
CA LEU A 271 -0.16 4.36 46.68
C LEU A 271 -0.16 4.69 45.18
N PHE A 272 -0.51 5.93 44.83
CA PHE A 272 -0.48 6.38 43.43
C PHE A 272 0.95 6.49 42.88
N ASN A 273 1.89 7.04 43.64
CA ASN A 273 3.30 7.10 43.22
C ASN A 273 3.91 5.70 43.11
N SER A 274 3.58 4.79 44.04
CA SER A 274 3.96 3.38 43.96
C SER A 274 3.44 2.75 42.67
N PHE A 275 2.16 2.99 42.32
CA PHE A 275 1.57 2.51 41.08
C PHE A 275 2.30 3.04 39.85
N VAL A 276 2.56 4.35 39.77
CA VAL A 276 3.28 4.95 38.65
C VAL A 276 4.69 4.38 38.55
N ASN A 277 5.42 4.25 39.65
CA ASN A 277 6.80 3.74 39.63
C ASN A 277 6.88 2.25 39.27
N MET A 278 5.92 1.43 39.73
CA MET A 278 5.80 0.03 39.30
C MET A 278 5.40 -0.08 37.82
N PHE A 279 4.52 0.80 37.35
CA PHE A 279 4.17 0.89 35.93
C PHE A 279 5.38 1.31 35.07
N VAL A 280 6.22 2.24 35.53
CA VAL A 280 7.48 2.56 34.84
C VAL A 280 8.44 1.36 34.88
N LEU A 281 8.48 0.61 35.99
CA LEU A 281 9.30 -0.60 36.09
C LEU A 281 8.83 -1.73 35.16
N LEU A 282 7.54 -1.79 34.82
CA LEU A 282 7.03 -2.70 33.77
C LEU A 282 7.80 -2.52 32.46
N THR A 283 8.17 -1.28 32.15
CA THR A 283 8.92 -0.90 30.95
C THR A 283 10.44 -1.01 31.11
N THR A 284 10.93 -1.37 32.31
CA THR A 284 12.34 -1.39 32.71
C THR A 284 13.07 -0.04 32.64
N ALA A 285 12.37 1.07 32.40
CA ALA A 285 12.99 2.37 32.17
C ALA A 285 13.65 2.99 33.41
N ASN A 286 13.27 2.59 34.62
CA ASN A 286 13.79 3.09 35.89
C ASN A 286 14.55 2.02 36.70
N PHE A 287 14.93 0.89 36.07
CA PHE A 287 15.80 -0.12 36.68
C PHE A 287 17.26 0.18 36.28
N PRO A 288 18.23 0.17 37.21
CA PRO A 288 18.17 -0.30 38.60
C PRO A 288 17.69 0.72 39.64
N ASP A 289 17.55 2.00 39.27
CA ASP A 289 17.42 3.13 40.19
C ASP A 289 16.29 2.98 41.24
N ILE A 290 15.11 2.48 40.84
CA ILE A 290 13.98 2.25 41.76
C ILE A 290 14.30 1.26 42.90
N MET A 291 15.19 0.30 42.67
CA MET A 291 15.54 -0.75 43.61
C MET A 291 16.63 -0.30 44.59
N MET A 292 17.55 0.57 44.16
CA MET A 292 18.78 0.87 44.89
C MET A 292 18.57 1.37 46.33
N PRO A 293 17.60 2.26 46.62
CA PRO A 293 17.29 2.69 47.99
C PRO A 293 16.91 1.54 48.93
N ALA A 294 16.07 0.61 48.45
CA ALA A 294 15.70 -0.56 49.22
C ALA A 294 16.88 -1.53 49.34
N TYR A 295 17.60 -1.77 48.25
CA TYR A 295 18.72 -2.69 48.20
C TYR A 295 19.88 -2.31 49.13
N SER A 296 20.12 -1.00 49.32
CA SER A 296 21.13 -0.49 50.25
C SER A 296 20.79 -0.83 51.71
N LYS A 297 19.50 -0.87 52.07
CA LYS A 297 19.03 -1.26 53.41
C LYS A 297 19.12 -2.76 53.65
N SER A 298 18.68 -3.56 52.69
CA SER A 298 18.78 -5.02 52.75
C SER A 298 18.84 -5.60 51.35
N LYS A 299 19.86 -6.44 51.13
CA LYS A 299 20.05 -7.14 49.85
C LYS A 299 18.85 -8.04 49.50
N TRP A 300 18.11 -8.52 50.51
CA TRP A 300 16.92 -9.35 50.33
C TRP A 300 15.76 -8.65 49.62
N TYR A 301 15.70 -7.31 49.68
CA TYR A 301 14.67 -6.55 48.95
C TYR A 301 14.82 -6.63 47.43
N SER A 302 15.98 -7.07 46.91
CA SER A 302 16.12 -7.39 45.48
C SER A 302 15.14 -8.48 45.02
N LEU A 303 14.75 -9.41 45.89
CA LEU A 303 13.80 -10.48 45.55
C LEU A 303 12.43 -9.93 45.15
N PHE A 304 11.98 -8.83 45.76
CA PHE A 304 10.73 -8.17 45.39
C PHE A 304 10.76 -7.73 43.93
N PHE A 305 11.80 -6.97 43.53
CA PHE A 305 11.93 -6.43 42.18
C PHE A 305 12.22 -7.53 41.15
N ILE A 306 13.05 -8.52 41.49
CA ILE A 306 13.31 -9.68 40.63
C ILE A 306 12.02 -10.48 40.40
N SER A 307 11.24 -10.74 41.45
CA SER A 307 9.96 -11.46 41.31
C SER A 307 8.97 -10.71 40.43
N TYR A 308 8.90 -9.38 40.57
CA TYR A 308 8.06 -8.53 39.73
C TYR A 308 8.47 -8.60 38.26
N LEU A 309 9.76 -8.48 37.95
CA LEU A 309 10.26 -8.56 36.57
C LEU A 309 10.07 -9.96 35.98
N CYS A 310 10.25 -11.03 36.76
CA CYS A 310 9.98 -12.40 36.30
C CYS A 310 8.51 -12.60 35.94
N ILE A 311 7.59 -12.19 36.82
CA ILE A 311 6.16 -12.42 36.63
C ILE A 311 5.58 -11.45 35.60
N VAL A 312 5.77 -10.14 35.77
CA VAL A 312 5.06 -9.15 34.98
C VAL A 312 5.74 -8.90 33.64
N LEU A 313 7.08 -8.73 33.62
CA LEU A 313 7.80 -8.49 32.38
C LEU A 313 8.02 -9.79 31.58
N TYR A 314 8.70 -10.78 32.14
CA TYR A 314 9.10 -11.95 31.33
C TYR A 314 7.96 -12.93 31.07
N LEU A 315 7.00 -13.07 31.98
CA LEU A 315 5.87 -13.97 31.78
C LEU A 315 4.66 -13.23 31.17
N LEU A 316 4.10 -12.21 31.82
CA LEU A 316 2.85 -11.59 31.35
C LEU A 316 3.03 -10.76 30.06
N MET A 317 4.06 -9.92 29.93
CA MET A 317 4.24 -9.12 28.70
C MET A 317 4.54 -9.98 27.47
N ASN A 318 5.33 -11.05 27.63
CA ASN A 318 5.61 -11.98 26.54
C ASN A 318 4.38 -12.83 26.17
N LEU A 319 3.56 -13.22 27.15
CA LEU A 319 2.28 -13.88 26.90
C LEU A 319 1.32 -12.96 26.13
N MET A 320 1.24 -11.68 26.52
CA MET A 320 0.48 -10.68 25.78
C MET A 320 0.95 -10.58 24.32
N LEU A 321 2.25 -10.51 24.06
CA LEU A 321 2.80 -10.47 22.69
C LEU A 321 2.42 -11.73 21.89
N ALA A 322 2.41 -12.91 22.52
CA ALA A 322 1.98 -14.15 21.88
C ALA A 322 0.49 -14.12 21.50
N VAL A 323 -0.39 -13.68 22.40
CA VAL A 323 -1.83 -13.52 22.15
C VAL A 323 -2.09 -12.52 21.01
N VAL A 324 -1.38 -11.38 21.00
CA VAL A 324 -1.45 -10.39 19.92
C VAL A 324 -1.06 -11.02 18.58
N TYR A 325 0.03 -11.79 18.55
CA TYR A 325 0.50 -12.42 17.32
C TYR A 325 -0.48 -13.46 16.77
N GLU A 326 -1.03 -14.34 17.62
CA GLU A 326 -1.99 -15.37 17.21
C GLU A 326 -3.29 -14.75 16.69
N THR A 327 -3.85 -13.78 17.44
CA THR A 327 -5.08 -13.07 17.05
C THR A 327 -4.89 -12.30 15.74
N PHE A 328 -3.76 -11.60 15.58
CA PHE A 328 -3.44 -10.89 14.35
C PHE A 328 -3.35 -11.84 13.14
N THR A 329 -2.64 -12.95 13.29
CA THR A 329 -2.45 -13.94 12.20
C THR A 329 -3.78 -14.57 11.79
N SER A 330 -4.64 -14.90 12.76
CA SER A 330 -5.99 -15.43 12.50
C SER A 330 -6.86 -14.43 11.73
N ILE A 331 -6.88 -13.16 12.16
CA ILE A 331 -7.63 -12.09 11.47
C ILE A 331 -7.10 -11.89 10.04
N GLU A 332 -5.79 -11.98 9.83
CA GLU A 332 -5.20 -11.86 8.50
C GLU A 332 -5.66 -12.99 7.55
N ARG A 333 -5.64 -14.23 8.04
CA ARG A 333 -6.11 -15.40 7.28
C ARG A 333 -7.58 -15.26 6.89
N ASP A 334 -8.44 -14.92 7.85
CA ASP A 334 -9.88 -14.77 7.61
C ASP A 334 -10.20 -13.64 6.63
N LYS A 335 -9.43 -12.56 6.69
CA LYS A 335 -9.54 -11.45 5.74
C LYS A 335 -9.11 -11.85 4.34
N PHE A 336 -8.03 -12.61 4.21
CA PHE A 336 -7.59 -13.13 2.92
C PHE A 336 -8.66 -14.05 2.31
N ARG A 337 -9.24 -14.96 3.10
CA ARG A 337 -10.39 -15.78 2.70
C ARG A 337 -11.55 -14.94 2.18
N LYS A 338 -12.00 -13.95 2.97
CA LYS A 338 -13.12 -13.06 2.59
C LYS A 338 -12.85 -12.29 1.29
N LEU A 339 -11.63 -11.77 1.11
CA LEU A 339 -11.23 -11.06 -0.11
C LEU A 339 -11.26 -11.98 -1.35
N LEU A 340 -10.81 -13.23 -1.20
CA LEU A 340 -10.82 -14.20 -2.31
C LEU A 340 -12.26 -14.57 -2.70
N LEU A 341 -13.12 -14.83 -1.71
CA LEU A 341 -14.53 -15.12 -1.96
C LEU A 341 -15.29 -13.93 -2.55
N HIS A 342 -14.95 -12.71 -2.13
CA HIS A 342 -15.51 -11.48 -2.70
C HIS A 342 -15.19 -11.33 -4.19
N LYS A 343 -13.93 -11.57 -4.57
CA LYS A 343 -13.50 -11.59 -5.98
C LYS A 343 -14.24 -12.66 -6.79
N ARG A 344 -14.42 -13.86 -6.22
CA ARG A 344 -15.22 -14.93 -6.85
C ARG A 344 -16.65 -14.48 -7.11
N GLN A 345 -17.29 -13.80 -6.14
CA GLN A 345 -18.66 -13.30 -6.30
C GLN A 345 -18.75 -12.23 -7.40
N ALA A 346 -17.79 -11.31 -7.49
CA ALA A 346 -17.70 -10.35 -8.59
C ALA A 346 -17.62 -11.05 -9.96
N CYS A 347 -16.73 -12.05 -10.10
CA CYS A 347 -16.65 -12.84 -11.32
C CYS A 347 -17.98 -13.51 -11.68
N LYS A 348 -18.71 -14.04 -10.68
CA LYS A 348 -20.00 -14.69 -10.89
C LYS A 348 -21.05 -13.71 -11.40
N ASN A 349 -21.13 -12.51 -10.81
CA ASN A 349 -22.06 -11.47 -11.25
C ASN A 349 -21.72 -10.96 -12.66
N ALA A 350 -20.43 -10.67 -12.92
CA ALA A 350 -19.97 -10.27 -14.25
C ALA A 350 -20.23 -11.36 -15.30
N PHE A 351 -19.93 -12.63 -15.01
CA PHE A 351 -20.15 -13.73 -15.94
C PHE A 351 -21.63 -13.88 -16.30
N LYS A 352 -22.55 -13.73 -15.34
CA LYS A 352 -24.00 -13.79 -15.58
C LYS A 352 -24.48 -12.76 -16.61
N LEU A 353 -23.94 -11.54 -16.59
CA LEU A 353 -24.31 -10.46 -17.52
C LEU A 353 -23.83 -10.70 -18.96
N LEU A 354 -22.87 -11.61 -19.15
CA LEU A 354 -22.17 -11.81 -20.41
C LEU A 354 -22.64 -13.05 -21.17
N LEU A 355 -23.52 -13.84 -20.56
CA LEU A 355 -24.06 -15.05 -21.16
C LEU A 355 -25.24 -14.74 -22.08
N THR A 356 -25.38 -15.52 -23.15
CA THR A 356 -26.57 -15.52 -24.00
C THR A 356 -27.54 -16.62 -23.59
N LYS A 357 -28.83 -16.48 -23.94
CA LYS A 357 -29.83 -17.55 -23.73
C LYS A 357 -29.46 -18.83 -24.50
N GLU A 358 -28.77 -18.72 -25.64
CA GLU A 358 -28.32 -19.85 -26.47
C GLU A 358 -27.20 -20.66 -25.78
N ASN A 359 -26.29 -19.99 -25.07
CA ASN A 359 -25.15 -20.62 -24.38
C ASN A 359 -25.07 -20.17 -22.92
N PRO A 360 -25.88 -20.75 -22.00
CA PRO A 360 -26.01 -20.26 -20.63
C PRO A 360 -24.80 -20.57 -19.73
N ASN A 361 -23.82 -21.37 -20.19
CA ASN A 361 -22.68 -21.81 -19.38
C ASN A 361 -21.31 -21.47 -20.00
N GLN A 362 -21.30 -20.82 -21.16
CA GLN A 362 -20.10 -20.61 -21.96
C GLN A 362 -20.03 -19.17 -22.46
N MET A 363 -18.87 -18.53 -22.24
CA MET A 363 -18.55 -17.19 -22.75
C MET A 363 -17.65 -17.30 -23.98
N GLU A 364 -18.01 -16.61 -25.05
CA GLU A 364 -17.24 -16.51 -26.29
C GLU A 364 -16.16 -15.40 -26.22
N PHE A 365 -15.22 -15.44 -27.15
CA PHE A 365 -14.14 -14.45 -27.22
C PHE A 365 -14.64 -13.01 -27.42
N ALA A 366 -15.71 -12.81 -28.20
CA ALA A 366 -16.27 -11.48 -28.46
C ALA A 366 -16.75 -10.79 -27.16
N GLN A 367 -17.41 -11.55 -26.28
CA GLN A 367 -17.87 -11.05 -24.98
C GLN A 367 -16.68 -10.75 -24.05
N PHE A 368 -15.66 -11.61 -24.07
CA PHE A 368 -14.43 -11.39 -23.33
C PHE A 368 -13.68 -10.13 -23.79
N GLU A 369 -13.55 -9.93 -25.10
CA GLU A 369 -12.94 -8.74 -25.70
C GLU A 369 -13.72 -7.47 -25.31
N GLY A 370 -15.05 -7.51 -25.38
CA GLY A 370 -15.93 -6.42 -24.98
C GLY A 370 -15.71 -5.95 -23.54
N VAL A 371 -15.68 -6.87 -22.58
CA VAL A 371 -15.44 -6.53 -21.16
C VAL A 371 -14.04 -6.02 -20.93
N MET A 372 -13.05 -6.65 -21.55
CA MET A 372 -11.64 -6.28 -21.39
C MET A 372 -11.33 -4.89 -21.92
N ARG A 373 -12.10 -4.41 -22.91
CA ARG A 373 -12.00 -3.04 -23.41
C ARG A 373 -12.26 -2.00 -22.32
N TYR A 374 -13.17 -2.28 -21.39
CA TYR A 374 -13.46 -1.41 -20.25
C TYR A 374 -12.63 -1.72 -19.01
N TYR A 375 -12.50 -3.00 -18.65
CA TYR A 375 -11.79 -3.41 -17.43
C TYR A 375 -10.26 -3.25 -17.54
N ALA A 376 -9.68 -3.48 -18.72
CA ALA A 376 -8.24 -3.47 -18.94
C ALA A 376 -7.86 -2.75 -20.26
N PRO A 377 -8.18 -1.45 -20.42
CA PRO A 377 -8.02 -0.71 -21.68
C PRO A 377 -6.58 -0.58 -22.16
N LYS A 378 -5.60 -0.78 -21.27
CA LYS A 378 -4.17 -0.74 -21.58
C LYS A 378 -3.65 -2.01 -22.26
N LYS A 379 -4.43 -3.10 -22.26
CA LYS A 379 -4.05 -4.37 -22.89
C LYS A 379 -4.42 -4.32 -24.36
N GLY A 380 -3.45 -4.58 -25.24
CA GLY A 380 -3.71 -4.66 -26.67
C GLY A 380 -4.40 -5.96 -27.05
N ASN A 381 -5.01 -6.02 -28.24
CA ASN A 381 -5.78 -7.17 -28.70
C ASN A 381 -4.98 -8.50 -28.72
N ARG A 382 -3.67 -8.44 -28.99
CA ARG A 382 -2.77 -9.60 -28.88
C ARG A 382 -2.77 -10.17 -27.45
N ASP A 383 -2.65 -9.30 -26.46
CA ASP A 383 -2.59 -9.71 -25.06
C ASP A 383 -3.94 -10.30 -24.64
N LEU A 384 -5.05 -9.80 -25.17
CA LEU A 384 -6.39 -10.37 -24.95
C LEU A 384 -6.51 -11.81 -25.49
N LEU A 385 -6.00 -12.08 -26.69
CA LEU A 385 -5.98 -13.44 -27.25
C LEU A 385 -5.14 -14.40 -26.40
N VAL A 386 -3.97 -13.97 -25.94
CA VAL A 386 -3.11 -14.79 -25.08
C VAL A 386 -3.76 -15.00 -23.71
N MET A 387 -4.41 -13.98 -23.15
CA MET A 387 -5.18 -14.09 -21.91
C MET A 387 -6.36 -15.06 -22.05
N PHE A 388 -7.10 -14.99 -23.16
CA PHE A 388 -8.20 -15.92 -23.42
C PHE A 388 -7.69 -17.35 -23.54
N ARG A 389 -6.59 -17.56 -24.28
CA ARG A 389 -5.93 -18.87 -24.38
C ARG A 389 -5.46 -19.39 -23.02
N TYR A 390 -4.93 -18.51 -22.18
CA TYR A 390 -4.50 -18.84 -20.83
C TYR A 390 -5.64 -19.36 -19.96
N LEU A 391 -6.80 -18.70 -20.01
CA LEU A 391 -7.99 -19.09 -19.27
C LEU A 391 -8.64 -20.36 -19.84
N ASN A 392 -8.60 -20.53 -21.16
CA ASN A 392 -9.20 -21.66 -21.87
C ASN A 392 -8.34 -22.93 -21.77
N THR A 393 -8.30 -23.49 -20.56
CA THR A 393 -7.65 -24.76 -20.26
C THR A 393 -8.35 -25.96 -20.88
N SER A 394 -9.67 -25.88 -21.09
CA SER A 394 -10.48 -26.93 -21.71
C SER A 394 -10.25 -27.07 -23.23
N GLY A 395 -9.78 -26.02 -23.90
CA GLY A 395 -9.52 -25.99 -25.34
C GLY A 395 -10.79 -25.97 -26.21
N THR A 396 -11.94 -25.64 -25.63
CA THR A 396 -13.26 -25.74 -26.29
C THR A 396 -13.62 -24.55 -27.17
N GLY A 397 -12.80 -23.50 -27.19
CA GLY A 397 -13.12 -22.23 -27.86
C GLY A 397 -14.01 -21.27 -27.07
N SER A 398 -14.47 -21.66 -25.88
CA SER A 398 -15.26 -20.83 -24.97
C SER A 398 -14.72 -20.92 -23.54
N LEU A 399 -15.16 -20.02 -22.64
CA LEU A 399 -14.79 -20.01 -21.23
C LEU A 399 -15.96 -20.42 -20.34
N THR A 400 -15.70 -21.36 -19.43
CA THR A 400 -16.60 -21.71 -18.33
C THR A 400 -16.43 -20.77 -17.14
N ILE A 401 -17.38 -20.77 -16.19
CA ILE A 401 -17.26 -19.95 -14.97
C ILE A 401 -16.02 -20.30 -14.13
N GLU A 402 -15.64 -21.58 -14.06
CA GLU A 402 -14.48 -22.03 -13.29
C GLU A 402 -13.16 -21.53 -13.92
N GLU A 403 -13.10 -21.49 -15.25
CA GLU A 403 -11.98 -20.86 -15.98
C GLU A 403 -12.00 -19.33 -15.81
N PHE A 404 -13.18 -18.71 -15.84
CA PHE A 404 -13.34 -17.26 -15.69
C PHE A 404 -12.91 -16.75 -14.30
N TYR A 405 -12.94 -17.55 -13.23
CA TYR A 405 -12.38 -17.16 -11.94
C TYR A 405 -10.89 -16.80 -12.00
N GLY A 406 -10.16 -17.31 -13.00
CA GLY A 406 -8.75 -16.98 -13.27
C GLY A 406 -8.51 -15.58 -13.85
N ILE A 407 -9.57 -14.81 -14.17
CA ILE A 407 -9.49 -13.52 -14.86
C ILE A 407 -8.54 -12.52 -14.20
N TYR A 408 -8.59 -12.39 -12.86
CA TYR A 408 -7.71 -11.47 -12.13
C TYR A 408 -6.24 -11.86 -12.29
N ASP A 409 -5.94 -13.16 -12.34
CA ASP A 409 -4.57 -13.63 -12.50
C ASP A 409 -4.10 -13.43 -13.95
N ALA A 410 -4.97 -13.65 -14.93
CA ALA A 410 -4.69 -13.40 -16.36
C ALA A 410 -4.37 -11.93 -16.64
N VAL A 411 -5.15 -11.01 -16.07
CA VAL A 411 -4.98 -9.55 -16.23
C VAL A 411 -3.68 -9.07 -15.58
N MET A 412 -3.31 -9.66 -14.43
CA MET A 412 -2.05 -9.38 -13.73
C MET A 412 -0.81 -9.79 -14.53
N MET A 413 -0.92 -10.69 -15.50
CA MET A 413 0.24 -11.12 -16.31
C MET A 413 0.61 -10.11 -17.39
N THR A 414 1.91 -9.94 -17.59
CA THR A 414 2.45 -9.23 -18.74
C THR A 414 2.97 -10.23 -19.76
N TRP A 415 2.36 -10.25 -20.94
CA TRP A 415 2.71 -11.16 -22.02
C TRP A 415 3.75 -10.53 -22.93
N GLN A 416 4.88 -11.19 -23.09
CA GLN A 416 5.89 -10.81 -24.07
C GLN A 416 6.04 -11.94 -25.09
N PRO A 417 6.05 -11.64 -26.40
CA PRO A 417 6.40 -12.65 -27.38
C PRO A 417 7.83 -13.12 -27.09
N GLN A 418 8.07 -14.43 -27.20
CA GLN A 418 9.42 -14.99 -27.09
C GLN A 418 10.20 -14.62 -28.36
N ALA A 419 10.55 -13.34 -28.50
CA ALA A 419 11.48 -12.90 -29.52
C ALA A 419 12.85 -13.53 -29.21
N LEU A 420 13.59 -13.98 -30.23
CA LEU A 420 15.02 -14.23 -30.05
C LEU A 420 15.61 -12.99 -29.41
N ASP A 421 16.30 -13.15 -28.27
CA ASP A 421 16.86 -12.10 -27.41
C ASP A 421 17.89 -11.26 -28.21
N THR A 422 17.39 -10.39 -29.10
CA THR A 422 18.21 -9.63 -30.05
C THR A 422 18.81 -8.44 -29.30
N PRO A 423 20.14 -8.25 -29.34
CA PRO A 423 20.76 -7.15 -28.62
C PRO A 423 20.26 -5.80 -29.15
N TRP A 424 20.02 -4.83 -28.24
CA TRP A 424 19.49 -3.50 -28.59
C TRP A 424 20.33 -2.75 -29.63
N TYR A 425 21.63 -3.03 -29.67
CA TYR A 425 22.59 -2.40 -30.57
C TYR A 425 22.63 -3.02 -31.98
N PHE A 426 21.77 -3.99 -32.31
CA PHE A 426 21.71 -4.61 -33.64
C PHE A 426 21.26 -3.63 -34.72
N THR A 427 20.42 -2.65 -34.38
CA THR A 427 19.96 -1.58 -35.29
C THR A 427 20.87 -0.35 -35.29
N ALA A 428 21.92 -0.32 -34.47
CA ALA A 428 22.82 0.80 -34.34
C ALA A 428 23.88 0.84 -35.46
N SER A 429 24.59 1.97 -35.58
CA SER A 429 25.70 2.10 -36.54
C SER A 429 26.79 1.05 -36.27
N PRO A 430 27.54 0.60 -37.29
CA PRO A 430 28.50 -0.50 -37.15
C PRO A 430 29.62 -0.20 -36.14
N THR A 431 29.96 1.07 -35.92
CA THR A 431 30.92 1.49 -34.89
C THR A 431 30.36 1.34 -33.49
N VAL A 432 29.13 1.80 -33.26
CA VAL A 432 28.43 1.66 -31.98
C VAL A 432 28.16 0.19 -31.67
N GLN A 433 27.81 -0.60 -32.68
CA GLN A 433 27.61 -2.04 -32.55
C GLN A 433 28.87 -2.73 -32.01
N ARG A 434 30.06 -2.42 -32.56
CA ARG A 434 31.34 -2.97 -32.07
C ARG A 434 31.63 -2.59 -30.62
N ILE A 435 31.39 -1.33 -30.24
CA ILE A 435 31.60 -0.85 -28.87
C ILE A 435 30.68 -1.60 -27.90
N CYS A 436 29.39 -1.72 -28.24
CA CYS A 436 28.42 -2.40 -27.38
C CYS A 436 28.66 -3.92 -27.30
N GLN A 437 29.06 -4.56 -28.40
CA GLN A 437 29.50 -5.96 -28.40
C GLN A 437 30.70 -6.16 -27.47
N THR A 438 31.70 -5.27 -27.55
CA THR A 438 32.88 -5.34 -26.69
C THR A 438 32.49 -5.14 -25.22
N ALA A 439 31.66 -4.14 -24.92
CA ALA A 439 31.14 -3.91 -23.57
C ALA A 439 30.37 -5.14 -23.04
N ASN A 440 29.48 -5.72 -23.85
CA ASN A 440 28.73 -6.92 -23.48
C ASN A 440 29.64 -8.12 -23.21
N SER A 441 30.67 -8.34 -24.03
CA SER A 441 31.70 -9.36 -23.79
C SER A 441 32.42 -9.15 -22.45
N ILE A 442 32.80 -7.90 -22.13
CA ILE A 442 33.45 -7.56 -20.84
C ILE A 442 32.52 -7.86 -19.65
N ILE A 443 31.25 -7.49 -19.74
CA ILE A 443 30.27 -7.68 -18.66
C ILE A 443 29.93 -9.16 -18.46
N SER A 444 29.88 -9.93 -19.55
CA SER A 444 29.57 -11.36 -19.50
C SER A 444 30.67 -12.19 -18.81
N TRP A 445 31.84 -11.60 -18.57
CA TRP A 445 32.94 -12.28 -17.89
C TRP A 445 32.58 -12.54 -16.41
N PRO A 446 32.68 -13.79 -15.91
CA PRO A 446 32.23 -14.14 -14.56
C PRO A 446 32.96 -13.39 -13.45
N TYR A 447 34.17 -12.88 -13.70
CA TYR A 447 34.97 -12.13 -12.73
C TYR A 447 34.69 -10.63 -12.71
N PHE A 448 33.92 -10.10 -13.67
CA PHE A 448 33.64 -8.66 -13.77
C PHE A 448 33.04 -8.10 -12.48
N ASP A 449 31.96 -8.71 -11.97
CA ASP A 449 31.34 -8.28 -10.72
C ASP A 449 32.27 -8.50 -9.50
N HIS A 450 33.12 -9.54 -9.53
CA HIS A 450 34.10 -9.79 -8.47
C HIS A 450 35.14 -8.67 -8.34
N ILE A 451 35.60 -8.10 -9.46
CA ILE A 451 36.52 -6.95 -9.47
C ILE A 451 35.87 -5.75 -8.76
N PHE A 452 34.60 -5.47 -9.04
CA PHE A 452 33.89 -4.36 -8.40
C PHE A 452 33.58 -4.59 -6.92
N TYR A 453 33.42 -5.85 -6.48
CA TYR A 453 33.37 -6.17 -5.05
C TYR A 453 34.71 -5.92 -4.36
N VAL A 454 35.83 -6.27 -4.99
CA VAL A 454 37.18 -5.97 -4.46
C VAL A 454 37.39 -4.45 -4.40
N LEU A 455 37.07 -3.71 -5.46
CA LEU A 455 37.13 -2.24 -5.47
C LEU A 455 36.26 -1.61 -4.38
N THR A 456 35.06 -2.14 -4.14
CA THR A 456 34.18 -1.68 -3.06
C THR A 456 34.81 -1.94 -1.69
N THR A 457 35.48 -3.08 -1.52
CA THR A 457 36.14 -3.44 -0.27
C THR A 457 37.34 -2.52 -0.02
N LEU A 458 38.17 -2.29 -1.04
CA LEU A 458 39.29 -1.35 -0.98
C LEU A 458 38.82 0.08 -0.71
N ASN A 459 37.70 0.51 -1.30
CA ASN A 459 37.09 1.80 -1.00
C ASN A 459 36.71 1.90 0.48
N GLY A 460 36.12 0.85 1.05
CA GLY A 460 35.81 0.78 2.48
C GLY A 460 37.03 0.86 3.39
N ILE A 461 38.13 0.19 3.02
CA ILE A 461 39.39 0.29 3.76
C ILE A 461 39.94 1.72 3.70
N ALA A 462 39.97 2.34 2.51
CA ALA A 462 40.40 3.73 2.34
C ALA A 462 39.53 4.71 3.14
N MET A 463 38.21 4.45 3.23
CA MET A 463 37.32 5.24 4.08
C MET A 463 37.67 5.14 5.56
N ILE A 464 37.98 3.93 6.04
CA ILE A 464 38.38 3.72 7.45
C ILE A 464 39.68 4.47 7.73
N GLU A 465 40.67 4.34 6.85
CA GLU A 465 41.94 5.06 6.97
C GLU A 465 41.73 6.58 7.04
N ARG A 466 40.91 7.14 6.13
CA ARG A 466 40.58 8.57 6.13
C ARG A 466 39.79 9.00 7.36
N GLY A 467 38.91 8.15 7.87
CA GLY A 467 38.14 8.40 9.09
C GLY A 467 38.99 8.39 10.36
N MET A 468 40.12 7.70 10.36
CA MET A 468 41.07 7.68 11.48
C MET A 468 41.99 8.91 11.53
N GLN A 469 42.08 9.67 10.45
CA GLN A 469 42.89 10.88 10.40
C GLN A 469 42.18 12.03 11.13
N SER A 470 42.89 12.69 12.05
CA SER A 470 42.39 13.89 12.73
C SER A 470 42.58 15.11 11.83
N TYR A 471 41.50 15.87 11.64
CA TYR A 471 41.48 17.10 10.86
C TYR A 471 41.15 18.30 11.77
N PRO A 472 41.71 19.48 11.51
CA PRO A 472 41.51 20.66 12.35
C PRO A 472 40.10 21.25 12.25
N SER A 473 39.37 21.01 11.14
CA SER A 473 37.99 21.45 10.99
C SER A 473 37.10 20.39 10.35
N LEU A 474 35.80 20.41 10.69
CA LEU A 474 34.81 19.49 10.13
C LEU A 474 34.73 19.61 8.60
N GLN A 475 34.75 20.84 8.07
CA GLN A 475 34.73 21.09 6.62
C GLN A 475 35.95 20.46 5.92
N THR A 476 37.15 20.61 6.49
CA THR A 476 38.36 19.97 5.93
C THR A 476 38.30 18.44 6.01
N SER A 477 37.75 17.89 7.09
CA SER A 477 37.54 16.44 7.22
C SER A 477 36.57 15.92 6.17
N VAL A 478 35.46 16.61 5.98
CA VAL A 478 34.41 16.28 5.02
C VAL A 478 34.91 16.35 3.58
N LEU A 479 35.66 17.40 3.24
CA LEU A 479 36.26 17.56 1.92
C LEU A 479 37.31 16.48 1.65
N ALA A 480 38.19 16.20 2.61
CA ALA A 480 39.18 15.13 2.48
C ALA A 480 38.52 13.75 2.35
N PHE A 481 37.43 13.52 3.09
CA PHE A 481 36.68 12.27 3.09
C PHE A 481 35.78 12.10 1.86
N SER A 482 35.22 13.15 1.26
CA SER A 482 34.25 13.00 0.16
C SER A 482 34.72 13.53 -1.19
N ALA A 483 35.75 14.37 -1.22
CA ALA A 483 36.32 14.94 -2.44
C ALA A 483 37.84 14.71 -2.57
N GLY A 484 38.41 13.82 -1.76
CA GLY A 484 39.81 13.40 -1.86
C GLY A 484 40.12 12.67 -3.17
N TRP A 485 41.42 12.54 -3.47
CA TRP A 485 41.90 11.87 -4.69
C TRP A 485 41.44 10.40 -4.77
N ASP A 486 41.45 9.69 -3.64
CA ASP A 486 40.99 8.31 -3.50
C ASP A 486 39.50 8.19 -3.80
N THR A 487 38.70 9.17 -3.35
CA THR A 487 37.26 9.20 -3.65
C THR A 487 37.02 9.39 -5.14
N CYS A 488 37.73 10.32 -5.77
CA CYS A 488 37.64 10.58 -7.20
C CYS A 488 38.04 9.34 -8.02
N PHE A 489 39.11 8.65 -7.61
CA PHE A 489 39.57 7.41 -8.25
C PHE A 489 38.49 6.32 -8.21
N PHE A 490 37.99 5.96 -7.02
CA PHE A 490 36.97 4.92 -6.90
C PHE A 490 35.65 5.34 -7.56
N LEU A 491 35.25 6.60 -7.46
CA LEU A 491 34.07 7.12 -8.14
C LEU A 491 34.19 6.99 -9.66
N ALA A 492 35.36 7.29 -10.23
CA ALA A 492 35.62 7.10 -11.65
C ALA A 492 35.48 5.62 -12.05
N CYS A 493 36.06 4.69 -11.27
CA CYS A 493 35.89 3.25 -11.50
C CYS A 493 34.42 2.81 -11.47
N PHE A 494 33.63 3.27 -10.50
CA PHE A 494 32.20 2.92 -10.42
C PHE A 494 31.35 3.62 -11.49
N THR A 495 31.76 4.79 -11.96
CA THR A 495 31.11 5.45 -13.10
C THR A 495 31.37 4.67 -14.38
N LEU A 496 32.59 4.16 -14.56
CA LEU A 496 32.93 3.27 -15.66
C LEU A 496 32.13 1.96 -15.61
N GLU A 497 31.94 1.37 -14.41
CA GLU A 497 31.09 0.19 -14.23
C GLU A 497 29.68 0.40 -14.78
N VAL A 498 29.04 1.49 -14.35
CA VAL A 498 27.67 1.84 -14.73
C VAL A 498 27.59 2.15 -16.22
N ALA A 499 28.57 2.87 -16.77
CA ALA A 499 28.66 3.17 -18.20
C ALA A 499 28.79 1.89 -19.04
N LEU A 500 29.66 0.96 -18.64
CA LEU A 500 29.81 -0.33 -19.33
C LEU A 500 28.50 -1.12 -19.26
N LYS A 501 27.93 -1.32 -18.06
CA LYS A 501 26.69 -2.09 -17.88
C LYS A 501 25.52 -1.51 -18.68
N THR A 502 25.36 -0.19 -18.72
CA THR A 502 24.30 0.49 -19.50
C THR A 502 24.50 0.34 -21.00
N LEU A 503 25.74 0.43 -21.50
CA LEU A 503 26.07 0.21 -22.92
C LEU A 503 25.88 -1.27 -23.33
N GLY A 504 26.32 -2.22 -22.52
CA GLY A 504 26.25 -3.65 -22.88
C GLY A 504 24.84 -4.23 -22.79
N MET A 505 24.08 -3.90 -21.74
CA MET A 505 22.74 -4.46 -21.51
C MET A 505 21.60 -3.65 -22.13
N GLY A 506 21.81 -2.35 -22.37
CA GLY A 506 20.76 -1.39 -22.74
C GLY A 506 20.05 -0.82 -21.52
N LEU A 507 19.45 0.38 -21.68
CA LEU A 507 18.84 1.13 -20.57
C LEU A 507 17.68 0.36 -19.91
N GLU A 508 16.81 -0.25 -20.71
CA GLU A 508 15.63 -0.98 -20.21
C GLU A 508 16.02 -2.19 -19.36
N ARG A 509 16.91 -3.05 -19.88
CA ARG A 509 17.40 -4.25 -19.17
C ARG A 509 18.28 -3.88 -17.98
N TYR A 510 18.98 -2.74 -18.03
CA TYR A 510 19.78 -2.27 -16.89
C TYR A 510 18.89 -1.82 -15.73
N PHE A 511 17.90 -0.94 -15.99
CA PHE A 511 17.04 -0.38 -14.94
C PHE A 511 15.96 -1.34 -14.42
N SER A 512 15.68 -2.43 -15.14
CA SER A 512 14.78 -3.49 -14.64
C SER A 512 15.32 -4.19 -13.38
N SER A 513 16.64 -4.21 -13.19
CA SER A 513 17.28 -4.77 -12.00
C SER A 513 17.41 -3.73 -10.89
N GLY A 514 16.72 -3.94 -9.76
CA GLY A 514 16.79 -3.04 -8.60
C GLY A 514 18.22 -2.86 -8.04
N TRP A 515 19.10 -3.85 -8.22
CA TRP A 515 20.51 -3.75 -7.81
C TRP A 515 21.35 -2.88 -8.71
N ASN A 516 21.02 -2.82 -10.01
CA ASN A 516 21.67 -1.93 -10.97
C ASN A 516 21.15 -0.50 -10.79
N LEU A 517 19.84 -0.34 -10.57
CA LEU A 517 19.25 0.95 -10.19
C LEU A 517 19.91 1.51 -8.92
N TYR A 518 20.12 0.67 -7.91
CA TYR A 518 20.87 1.05 -6.70
C TYR A 518 22.30 1.52 -7.02
N ASP A 519 23.02 0.78 -7.85
CA ASP A 519 24.40 1.14 -8.22
C ASP A 519 24.45 2.47 -8.96
N PHE A 520 23.51 2.71 -9.88
CA PHE A 520 23.35 3.97 -10.58
C PHE A 520 23.08 5.13 -9.62
N VAL A 521 22.08 5.00 -8.74
CA VAL A 521 21.70 6.07 -7.79
C VAL A 521 22.85 6.43 -6.86
N VAL A 522 23.59 5.46 -6.34
CA VAL A 522 24.70 5.74 -5.42
C VAL A 522 25.93 6.30 -6.15
N THR A 523 26.22 5.82 -7.37
CA THR A 523 27.31 6.39 -8.19
C THR A 523 26.98 7.84 -8.58
N PHE A 524 25.77 8.09 -9.06
CA PHE A 524 25.31 9.42 -9.47
C PHE A 524 25.21 10.38 -8.29
N GLY A 525 24.62 9.94 -7.17
CA GLY A 525 24.59 10.71 -5.92
C GLY A 525 25.99 11.04 -5.40
N GLY A 526 26.95 10.11 -5.55
CA GLY A 526 28.36 10.38 -5.25
C GLY A 526 29.02 11.41 -6.16
N LEU A 527 28.63 11.48 -7.44
CA LEU A 527 29.11 12.51 -8.37
C LEU A 527 28.54 13.89 -8.00
N ILE A 528 27.25 13.96 -7.68
CA ILE A 528 26.63 15.16 -7.12
C ILE A 528 27.30 15.56 -5.80
N ALA A 529 27.69 14.60 -4.95
CA ALA A 529 28.39 14.86 -3.69
C ALA A 529 29.73 15.59 -3.91
N VAL A 530 30.57 15.09 -4.81
CA VAL A 530 31.87 15.71 -5.10
C VAL A 530 31.70 17.11 -5.69
N ILE A 531 30.74 17.30 -6.60
CA ILE A 531 30.48 18.60 -7.24
C ILE A 531 29.91 19.59 -6.22
N SER A 532 28.89 19.19 -5.46
CA SER A 532 28.24 20.05 -4.47
C SER A 532 29.18 20.49 -3.37
N LEU A 533 30.06 19.62 -2.85
CA LEU A 533 31.04 20.00 -1.83
C LEU A 533 32.12 20.96 -2.35
N ARG A 534 32.42 20.94 -3.65
CA ARG A 534 33.35 21.90 -4.27
C ARG A 534 32.70 23.27 -4.51
N LEU A 535 31.40 23.31 -4.78
CA LEU A 535 30.65 24.54 -5.02
C LEU A 535 30.11 25.18 -3.74
N PHE A 536 29.63 24.36 -2.80
CA PHE A 536 28.99 24.73 -1.55
C PHE A 536 29.59 23.91 -0.39
N PRO A 537 30.70 24.37 0.23
CA PRO A 537 31.42 23.61 1.26
C PRO A 537 30.59 23.30 2.52
N ASP A 538 29.52 24.06 2.77
CA ASP A 538 28.66 23.90 3.94
C ASP A 538 27.65 22.74 3.82
N PHE A 539 27.49 22.15 2.63
CA PHE A 539 26.60 21.00 2.39
C PHE A 539 27.22 19.66 2.85
N VAL A 540 27.56 19.57 4.15
CA VAL A 540 28.23 18.41 4.75
C VAL A 540 27.43 17.11 4.66
N TYR A 541 26.10 17.18 4.57
CA TYR A 541 25.22 16.00 4.58
C TYR A 541 25.39 15.08 3.36
N VAL A 542 25.95 15.58 2.25
CA VAL A 542 26.11 14.80 1.01
C VAL A 542 27.22 13.72 1.14
N VAL A 543 27.98 13.75 2.23
CA VAL A 543 28.97 12.73 2.63
C VAL A 543 28.38 11.31 2.72
N VAL A 544 27.08 11.20 3.05
CA VAL A 544 26.39 9.90 3.26
C VAL A 544 26.43 8.99 2.02
N PHE A 545 26.52 9.55 0.80
CA PHE A 545 26.56 8.75 -0.42
C PHE A 545 27.82 7.88 -0.55
N ARG A 546 28.95 8.27 0.06
CA ARG A 546 30.20 7.47 0.00
C ARG A 546 30.04 6.15 0.78
N PRO A 547 29.63 6.12 2.07
CA PRO A 547 29.37 4.88 2.80
C PRO A 547 28.29 3.97 2.21
N LEU A 548 27.24 4.54 1.58
CA LEU A 548 26.18 3.73 0.97
C LEU A 548 26.73 2.75 -0.09
N LYS A 549 27.87 3.05 -0.73
CA LYS A 549 28.51 2.13 -1.69
C LYS A 549 28.86 0.78 -1.08
N LEU A 550 29.19 0.73 0.22
CA LEU A 550 29.56 -0.51 0.91
C LEU A 550 28.38 -1.50 1.01
N LEU A 551 27.13 -1.03 0.92
CA LEU A 551 25.96 -1.92 0.89
C LEU A 551 25.94 -2.82 -0.34
N ARG A 552 26.73 -2.51 -1.39
CA ARG A 552 26.93 -3.42 -2.54
C ARG A 552 27.51 -4.77 -2.12
N LEU A 553 28.32 -4.82 -1.06
CA LEU A 553 28.89 -6.08 -0.54
C LEU A 553 27.80 -7.05 -0.04
N PHE A 554 26.61 -6.56 0.29
CA PHE A 554 25.48 -7.41 0.67
C PHE A 554 24.95 -8.25 -0.50
N LYS A 555 25.32 -7.93 -1.75
CA LYS A 555 25.02 -8.77 -2.94
C LYS A 555 25.74 -10.11 -2.92
N LEU A 556 26.93 -10.17 -2.31
CA LEU A 556 27.83 -11.32 -2.32
C LEU A 556 27.25 -12.52 -1.56
N LYS A 557 26.68 -12.27 -0.37
CA LYS A 557 26.11 -13.33 0.46
C LYS A 557 24.63 -13.55 0.12
N LYS A 558 24.29 -14.77 -0.34
CA LYS A 558 22.90 -15.18 -0.66
C LYS A 558 21.90 -14.78 0.44
N ARG A 559 22.25 -15.00 1.71
CA ARG A 559 21.40 -14.69 2.87
C ARG A 559 21.02 -13.20 2.95
N TYR A 560 21.93 -12.28 2.67
CA TYR A 560 21.66 -10.83 2.74
C TYR A 560 20.84 -10.35 1.56
N ARG A 561 21.14 -10.83 0.34
CA ARG A 561 20.28 -10.59 -0.83
C ARG A 561 18.86 -11.08 -0.59
N ASP A 562 18.71 -12.21 0.09
CA ASP A 562 17.40 -12.74 0.42
C ASP A 562 16.66 -11.84 1.40
N ILE A 563 17.31 -11.28 2.43
CA ILE A 563 16.73 -10.30 3.37
C ILE A 563 16.37 -8.97 2.69
N ILE A 564 17.25 -8.39 1.88
CA ILE A 564 16.95 -7.11 1.22
C ILE A 564 15.80 -7.29 0.23
N GLY A 565 15.80 -8.41 -0.49
CA GLY A 565 14.67 -8.74 -1.32
C GLY A 565 13.38 -8.95 -0.53
N THR A 566 13.41 -9.50 0.71
CA THR A 566 12.18 -9.68 1.52
C THR A 566 11.62 -8.30 1.82
N MET A 567 12.46 -7.39 2.30
CA MET A 567 12.10 -6.01 2.61
C MET A 567 11.50 -5.29 1.40
N ALA A 568 12.05 -5.47 0.20
CA ALA A 568 11.51 -4.86 -1.02
C ALA A 568 10.08 -5.34 -1.34
N ILE A 569 9.81 -6.65 -1.25
CA ILE A 569 8.46 -7.20 -1.46
C ILE A 569 7.50 -6.75 -0.36
N LEU A 570 7.99 -6.63 0.87
CA LEU A 570 7.21 -6.21 2.04
C LEU A 570 7.11 -4.69 2.19
N SER A 571 7.73 -3.92 1.30
CA SER A 571 7.71 -2.47 1.33
C SER A 571 6.30 -1.86 1.34
N PRO A 572 5.27 -2.41 0.64
CA PRO A 572 3.92 -1.86 0.74
C PRO A 572 3.33 -2.01 2.15
N LEU A 573 3.61 -3.13 2.82
CA LEU A 573 3.19 -3.37 4.20
C LEU A 573 3.91 -2.40 5.15
N ILE A 574 5.24 -2.31 5.05
CA ILE A 574 6.05 -1.44 5.91
C ILE A 574 5.64 0.04 5.74
N LYS A 575 5.39 0.49 4.50
CA LYS A 575 4.88 1.84 4.23
C LYS A 575 3.51 2.06 4.88
N SER A 576 2.60 1.09 4.78
CA SER A 576 1.28 1.22 5.42
C SER A 576 1.37 1.27 6.95
N ALA A 577 2.20 0.42 7.57
CA ALA A 577 2.45 0.41 9.00
C ALA A 577 3.10 1.72 9.49
N GLY A 578 4.11 2.21 8.78
CA GLY A 578 4.76 3.49 9.07
C GLY A 578 3.79 4.67 8.96
N CYS A 579 2.89 4.66 7.97
CA CYS A 579 1.84 5.67 7.87
C CYS A 579 0.85 5.61 9.05
N VAL A 580 0.47 4.42 9.52
CA VAL A 580 -0.36 4.28 10.74
C VAL A 580 0.35 4.86 11.97
N MET A 581 1.65 4.61 12.13
CA MET A 581 2.44 5.21 13.20
C MET A 581 2.44 6.75 13.11
N LEU A 582 2.60 7.31 11.92
CA LEU A 582 2.54 8.77 11.71
C LEU A 582 1.15 9.36 11.99
N VAL A 583 0.07 8.66 11.61
CA VAL A 583 -1.31 9.08 11.93
C VAL A 583 -1.53 9.11 13.44
N MET A 584 -1.04 8.10 14.15
CA MET A 584 -1.09 8.07 15.62
C MET A 584 -0.27 9.21 16.23
N TYR A 585 0.96 9.43 15.75
CA TYR A 585 1.79 10.54 16.22
C TYR A 585 1.14 11.89 15.97
N TYR A 586 0.53 12.10 14.82
CA TYR A 586 -0.20 13.32 14.52
C TYR A 586 -1.33 13.55 15.53
N PHE A 587 -2.15 12.53 15.80
CA PHE A 587 -3.25 12.62 16.77
C PHE A 587 -2.76 13.05 18.16
N PHE A 588 -1.74 12.36 18.69
CA PHE A 588 -1.17 12.71 19.99
C PHE A 588 -0.42 14.04 19.98
N ALA A 589 0.27 14.38 18.89
CA ALA A 589 1.02 15.64 18.79
C ALA A 589 0.08 16.85 18.82
N ILE A 590 -1.06 16.82 18.13
CA ILE A 590 -2.07 17.89 18.21
C ILE A 590 -2.54 18.05 19.66
N ILE A 591 -2.93 16.95 20.31
CA ILE A 591 -3.38 16.98 21.71
C ILE A 591 -2.28 17.50 22.63
N GLY A 592 -1.04 17.03 22.46
CA GLY A 592 0.11 17.45 23.25
C GLY A 592 0.43 18.94 23.07
N MET A 593 0.35 19.48 21.86
CA MET A 593 0.53 20.91 21.61
C MET A 593 -0.55 21.75 22.31
N GLU A 594 -1.81 21.38 22.16
CA GLU A 594 -2.92 22.10 22.78
C GLU A 594 -2.89 22.05 24.32
N LEU A 595 -2.35 20.98 24.90
CA LEU A 595 -2.19 20.83 26.36
C LEU A 595 -0.91 21.46 26.92
N PHE A 596 0.20 21.42 26.17
CA PHE A 596 1.55 21.62 26.73
C PHE A 596 2.39 22.72 26.07
N ALA A 597 1.99 23.30 24.93
CA ALA A 597 2.82 24.25 24.17
C ALA A 597 3.22 25.50 24.96
N GLY A 598 2.40 25.94 25.92
CA GLY A 598 2.63 27.16 26.70
C GLY A 598 3.62 27.04 27.87
N TYR A 599 4.11 25.83 28.18
CA TYR A 599 4.94 25.60 29.37
C TYR A 599 6.44 25.56 29.03
N ASP A 600 7.20 26.49 29.61
CA ASP A 600 8.66 26.44 29.53
C ASP A 600 9.22 25.43 30.55
N MET A 601 10.04 24.49 30.05
CA MET A 601 10.66 23.41 30.80
C MET A 601 12.10 23.73 31.24
N ARG A 602 12.65 24.91 30.91
CA ARG A 602 13.99 25.32 31.34
C ARG A 602 14.04 25.57 32.85
N ASN A 603 15.03 24.98 33.53
CA ASN A 603 15.23 25.13 34.98
C ASN A 603 13.95 24.85 35.81
N CYS A 604 13.14 23.89 35.36
CA CYS A 604 11.94 23.47 36.06
C CYS A 604 12.21 22.30 37.01
N CYS A 605 11.18 21.89 37.77
CA CYS A 605 11.20 20.70 38.62
C CYS A 605 12.23 20.74 39.77
N ASN A 606 12.52 21.92 40.32
CA ASN A 606 13.45 22.08 41.44
C ASN A 606 13.00 21.26 42.67
N GLY A 607 13.94 20.58 43.31
CA GLY A 607 13.67 19.72 44.47
C GLY A 607 13.08 18.35 44.14
N THR A 608 13.08 17.96 42.86
CA THR A 608 12.66 16.61 42.42
C THR A 608 13.84 15.81 41.87
N ASN A 609 13.66 14.49 41.76
CA ASN A 609 14.69 13.57 41.26
C ASN A 609 15.09 13.83 39.79
N ILE A 610 14.31 14.65 39.07
CA ILE A 610 14.52 14.95 37.66
C ILE A 610 15.10 16.35 37.40
N GLU A 611 15.38 17.13 38.44
CA GLU A 611 15.92 18.50 38.33
C GLU A 611 17.18 18.56 37.46
N THR A 612 18.07 17.58 37.60
CA THR A 612 19.33 17.50 36.85
C THR A 612 19.14 17.41 35.35
N TYR A 613 18.03 16.83 34.87
CA TYR A 613 17.72 16.70 33.44
C TYR A 613 17.19 18.00 32.83
N TYR A 614 16.52 18.85 33.61
CA TYR A 614 15.92 20.11 33.14
C TYR A 614 16.77 21.34 33.45
N LYS A 615 17.91 21.17 34.13
CA LYS A 615 18.86 22.25 34.39
C LYS A 615 19.40 22.82 33.08
N TYR A 616 19.33 24.15 32.98
CA TYR A 616 19.81 24.95 31.87
C TYR A 616 20.79 26.00 32.40
N THR A 617 22.08 25.76 32.14
CA THR A 617 23.15 26.75 32.27
C THR A 617 23.96 26.79 30.97
N PRO A 618 24.55 27.94 30.58
CA PRO A 618 25.28 28.10 29.32
C PRO A 618 26.38 27.04 29.09
N ASP A 619 27.00 26.57 30.17
CA ASP A 619 28.14 25.63 30.11
C ASP A 619 27.75 24.16 30.31
N LYS A 620 26.64 23.89 31.00
CA LYS A 620 26.16 22.54 31.32
C LYS A 620 24.64 22.53 31.33
N SER A 621 24.02 21.72 30.47
CA SER A 621 22.57 21.56 30.48
C SER A 621 22.16 20.10 30.35
N GLY A 622 21.04 19.72 30.96
CA GLY A 622 20.49 18.38 30.86
C GLY A 622 19.73 18.11 29.55
N TYR A 623 19.50 19.14 28.73
CA TYR A 623 18.88 19.10 27.38
C TYR A 623 17.43 18.60 27.29
N TYR A 624 16.84 17.99 28.32
CA TYR A 624 15.44 17.49 28.28
C TYR A 624 14.40 18.61 28.16
N TYR A 625 14.76 19.87 28.41
CA TYR A 625 13.90 21.02 28.13
C TYR A 625 13.60 21.22 26.63
N LEU A 626 14.33 20.54 25.73
CA LEU A 626 14.06 20.53 24.29
C LEU A 626 12.92 19.59 23.91
N ASN A 627 12.66 18.56 24.72
CA ASN A 627 11.65 17.53 24.47
C ASN A 627 10.27 18.02 24.91
N THR A 628 9.76 18.97 24.14
CA THR A 628 8.54 19.72 24.43
C THR A 628 7.52 19.64 23.30
N PHE A 629 6.35 20.24 23.49
CA PHE A 629 5.28 20.28 22.47
C PHE A 629 5.03 21.71 21.91
N PRO A 630 6.05 22.48 21.49
CA PRO A 630 5.86 23.87 21.07
C PRO A 630 5.32 24.00 19.64
N ASN A 631 5.47 22.97 18.80
CA ASN A 631 4.97 22.91 17.44
C ASN A 631 4.97 21.45 16.96
N LEU A 632 4.37 21.21 15.78
CA LEU A 632 4.14 19.85 15.29
C LEU A 632 5.46 19.10 15.05
N ALA A 633 6.48 19.76 14.49
CA ALA A 633 7.76 19.12 14.17
C ALA A 633 8.49 18.60 15.43
N VAL A 634 8.63 19.44 16.46
CA VAL A 634 9.29 19.06 17.72
C VAL A 634 8.44 18.04 18.49
N SER A 635 7.11 18.17 18.42
CA SER A 635 6.19 17.20 19.03
C SER A 635 6.35 15.81 18.42
N LEU A 636 6.47 15.69 17.09
CA LEU A 636 6.68 14.41 16.42
C LEU A 636 8.00 13.74 16.85
N VAL A 637 9.08 14.50 17.03
CA VAL A 637 10.35 13.98 17.54
C VAL A 637 10.21 13.53 19.00
N THR A 638 9.57 14.34 19.84
CA THR A 638 9.32 13.99 21.25
C THR A 638 8.50 12.69 21.37
N LEU A 639 7.44 12.53 20.56
CA LEU A 639 6.66 11.30 20.53
C LEU A 639 7.47 10.10 20.00
N PHE A 640 8.36 10.32 19.03
CA PHE A 640 9.27 9.28 18.56
C PHE A 640 10.20 8.80 19.69
N GLU A 641 10.78 9.73 20.46
CA GLU A 641 11.62 9.40 21.63
C GLU A 641 10.84 8.60 22.68
N LEU A 642 9.58 8.99 22.94
CA LEU A 642 8.70 8.25 23.87
C LEU A 642 8.37 6.83 23.36
N THR A 643 8.27 6.62 22.04
CA THR A 643 8.06 5.28 21.45
C THR A 643 9.25 4.35 21.64
N VAL A 644 10.46 4.88 21.80
CA VAL A 644 11.65 4.07 22.12
C VAL A 644 11.62 3.58 23.58
N VAL A 645 10.73 4.14 24.42
CA VAL A 645 10.46 3.74 25.82
C VAL A 645 11.62 4.02 26.80
N ASN A 646 12.80 4.44 26.34
CA ASN A 646 13.87 4.82 27.24
C ASN A 646 13.64 6.21 27.87
N ASN A 647 13.91 6.36 29.17
CA ASN A 647 13.78 7.63 29.93
C ASN A 647 12.44 8.39 29.78
N TRP A 648 11.39 7.72 29.30
CA TRP A 648 10.09 8.34 29.03
C TRP A 648 9.44 8.94 30.30
N PHE A 649 9.71 8.33 31.46
CA PHE A 649 9.21 8.79 32.75
C PHE A 649 9.79 10.15 33.17
N VAL A 650 10.97 10.55 32.64
CA VAL A 650 11.58 11.86 32.90
C VAL A 650 10.75 12.97 32.24
N VAL A 651 10.30 12.74 31.00
CA VAL A 651 9.38 13.66 30.30
C VAL A 651 8.03 13.69 31.00
N MET A 652 7.47 12.52 31.30
CA MET A 652 6.18 12.41 32.01
C MET A 652 6.19 13.13 33.36
N ASN A 653 7.19 12.88 34.22
CA ASN A 653 7.27 13.51 35.54
C ASN A 653 7.61 15.01 35.45
N GLY A 654 8.32 15.45 34.42
CA GLY A 654 8.54 16.87 34.14
C GLY A 654 7.20 17.60 33.98
N TYR A 655 6.35 17.11 33.07
CA TYR A 655 5.01 17.69 32.88
C TYR A 655 4.08 17.49 34.07
N ALA A 656 4.21 16.37 34.80
CA ALA A 656 3.42 16.14 36.02
C ALA A 656 3.72 17.18 37.11
N THR A 657 4.98 17.61 37.20
CA THR A 657 5.45 18.59 38.18
C THR A 657 5.15 20.02 37.74
N LYS A 658 5.36 20.34 36.46
CA LYS A 658 5.20 21.70 35.93
C LYS A 658 3.75 22.10 35.64
N VAL A 659 2.94 21.16 35.15
CA VAL A 659 1.55 21.41 34.70
C VAL A 659 0.57 20.93 35.76
N HIS A 660 0.41 19.61 35.87
CA HIS A 660 -0.49 18.97 36.82
C HIS A 660 -0.24 17.46 36.83
N ALA A 661 -0.46 16.79 37.98
CA ALA A 661 -0.27 15.35 38.12
C ALA A 661 -1.10 14.50 37.14
N ALA A 662 -2.24 15.02 36.66
CA ALA A 662 -3.09 14.35 35.68
C ALA A 662 -2.45 14.24 34.28
N SER A 663 -1.42 15.03 33.96
CA SER A 663 -0.70 14.94 32.68
C SER A 663 -0.06 13.57 32.47
N ARG A 664 0.21 12.81 33.55
CA ARG A 664 0.66 11.42 33.48
C ARG A 664 -0.27 10.54 32.65
N ALA A 665 -1.58 10.79 32.69
CA ALA A 665 -2.55 10.03 31.91
C ALA A 665 -2.28 10.12 30.39
N TYR A 666 -1.86 11.27 29.89
CA TYR A 666 -1.50 11.44 28.48
C TYR A 666 -0.34 10.52 28.07
N PHE A 667 0.74 10.49 28.86
CA PHE A 667 1.93 9.68 28.56
C PHE A 667 1.66 8.18 28.72
N VAL A 668 0.88 7.79 29.75
CA VAL A 668 0.48 6.39 29.95
C VAL A 668 -0.43 5.92 28.81
N LEU A 669 -1.41 6.73 28.40
CA LEU A 669 -2.26 6.41 27.25
C LEU A 669 -1.44 6.30 25.97
N PHE A 670 -0.54 7.26 25.71
CA PHE A 670 0.36 7.19 24.57
C PHE A 670 1.16 5.89 24.56
N TYR A 671 1.78 5.52 25.69
CA TYR A 671 2.53 4.27 25.82
C TYR A 671 1.66 3.03 25.53
N LEU A 672 0.45 2.94 26.09
CA LEU A 672 -0.42 1.79 25.87
C LEU A 672 -0.80 1.67 24.39
N PHE A 673 -1.17 2.77 23.74
CA PHE A 673 -1.48 2.79 22.32
C PHE A 673 -0.27 2.42 21.46
N THR A 674 0.90 3.02 21.70
CA THR A 674 2.10 2.77 20.90
C THR A 674 2.62 1.35 21.09
N MET A 675 2.55 0.80 22.30
CA MET A 675 2.92 -0.58 22.60
C MET A 675 2.05 -1.56 21.79
N VAL A 676 0.74 -1.37 21.77
CA VAL A 676 -0.17 -2.22 20.99
C VAL A 676 0.08 -2.09 19.49
N VAL A 677 0.22 -0.86 18.97
CA VAL A 677 0.47 -0.66 17.55
C VAL A 677 1.82 -1.24 17.15
N LEU A 678 2.88 -0.99 17.92
CA LEU A 678 4.23 -1.47 17.63
C LEU A 678 4.31 -2.99 17.65
N THR A 679 3.69 -3.65 18.65
CA THR A 679 3.65 -5.12 18.72
C THR A 679 2.95 -5.73 17.51
N ILE A 680 1.84 -5.14 17.05
CA ILE A 680 1.14 -5.58 15.84
C ILE A 680 1.97 -5.34 14.57
N VAL A 681 2.65 -4.19 14.46
CA VAL A 681 3.56 -3.90 13.35
C VAL A 681 4.69 -4.92 13.29
N VAL A 682 5.35 -5.16 14.43
CA VAL A 682 6.42 -6.16 14.55
C VAL A 682 5.91 -7.56 14.19
N ALA A 683 4.75 -7.97 14.71
CA ALA A 683 4.10 -9.24 14.37
C ALA A 683 3.87 -9.37 12.87
N SER A 684 3.31 -8.35 12.22
CA SER A 684 3.02 -8.36 10.78
C SER A 684 4.27 -8.48 9.91
N VAL A 685 5.37 -7.82 10.31
CA VAL A 685 6.64 -7.89 9.61
C VAL A 685 7.29 -9.26 9.83
N LEU A 686 7.32 -9.73 11.09
CA LEU A 686 7.87 -11.05 11.43
C LEU A 686 7.17 -12.18 10.69
N GLU A 687 5.85 -12.15 10.59
CA GLU A 687 5.07 -13.16 9.86
C GLU A 687 5.46 -13.18 8.40
N ALA A 688 5.52 -12.00 7.77
CA ALA A 688 5.90 -11.88 6.38
C ALA A 688 7.37 -12.31 6.10
N PHE A 689 8.28 -12.09 7.05
CA PHE A 689 9.65 -12.59 7.00
C PHE A 689 9.73 -14.11 7.18
N ARG A 690 9.04 -14.66 8.19
CA ARG A 690 8.97 -16.11 8.44
C ARG A 690 8.41 -16.84 7.24
N PHE A 691 7.32 -16.32 6.68
CA PHE A 691 6.71 -16.80 5.45
C PHE A 691 7.76 -16.91 4.33
N ARG A 692 8.52 -15.85 4.06
CA ARG A 692 9.51 -15.89 2.98
C ARG A 692 10.68 -16.83 3.28
N ILE A 693 11.10 -16.95 4.53
CA ILE A 693 12.15 -17.91 4.92
C ILE A 693 11.66 -19.34 4.70
N GLN A 694 10.43 -19.67 5.11
CA GLN A 694 9.83 -20.99 4.89
C GLN A 694 9.63 -21.28 3.39
N TYR A 695 9.09 -20.31 2.64
CA TYR A 695 8.93 -20.39 1.20
C TYR A 695 10.26 -20.75 0.50
N LYS A 696 11.33 -20.02 0.81
CA LYS A 696 12.66 -20.27 0.20
C LYS A 696 13.30 -21.60 0.60
N LYS A 697 12.88 -22.21 1.71
CA LYS A 697 13.32 -23.57 2.07
C LYS A 697 12.61 -24.63 1.24
N GLN A 698 11.36 -24.39 0.86
CA GLN A 698 10.53 -25.34 0.12
C GLN A 698 10.65 -25.22 -1.40
N THR A 699 11.03 -24.05 -1.93
CA THR A 699 11.10 -23.81 -3.38
C THR A 699 12.53 -23.65 -3.87
N THR A 700 12.90 -24.34 -4.95
CA THR A 700 14.17 -24.06 -5.64
C THR A 700 14.05 -22.79 -6.51
N LYS A 701 15.18 -22.23 -6.96
CA LYS A 701 15.17 -21.08 -7.89
C LYS A 701 14.41 -21.38 -9.19
N ARG A 702 14.54 -22.60 -9.72
CA ARG A 702 13.80 -23.04 -10.91
C ARG A 702 12.30 -23.09 -10.66
N ASP A 703 11.86 -23.53 -9.48
CA ASP A 703 10.44 -23.55 -9.14
C ASP A 703 9.87 -22.13 -8.92
N GLU A 704 10.71 -21.18 -8.49
CA GLU A 704 10.35 -19.76 -8.37
C GLU A 704 10.23 -19.12 -9.76
N GLU A 705 11.17 -19.40 -10.67
CA GLU A 705 11.14 -18.93 -12.06
C GLU A 705 9.93 -19.49 -12.82
N LYS A 706 9.64 -20.79 -12.70
CA LYS A 706 8.44 -21.43 -13.27
C LYS A 706 7.12 -20.95 -12.68
N LEU A 707 7.12 -20.41 -11.46
CA LEU A 707 5.89 -19.86 -10.87
C LEU A 707 5.60 -18.45 -11.38
N LEU A 708 6.67 -17.66 -11.59
CA LEU A 708 6.56 -16.29 -12.04
C LEU A 708 6.41 -16.19 -13.55
N HIS A 709 6.85 -17.20 -14.29
CA HIS A 709 6.75 -17.25 -15.74
C HIS A 709 5.89 -18.42 -16.20
N GLU A 710 4.88 -18.12 -17.00
CA GLU A 710 4.07 -19.13 -17.68
C GLU A 710 4.27 -18.99 -19.18
N GLU A 711 4.59 -20.10 -19.83
CA GLU A 711 4.79 -20.16 -21.27
C GLU A 711 3.50 -20.66 -21.92
N ILE A 712 3.03 -19.91 -22.92
CA ILE A 712 1.83 -20.25 -23.68
C ILE A 712 2.17 -20.25 -25.15
N GLU A 713 1.85 -21.34 -25.82
CA GLU A 713 1.88 -21.42 -27.26
C GLU A 713 0.50 -21.08 -27.83
N LEU A 714 0.47 -20.11 -28.75
CA LEU A 714 -0.72 -19.74 -29.50
C LEU A 714 -0.57 -20.28 -30.93
N LYS A 715 -1.46 -21.20 -31.33
CA LYS A 715 -1.52 -21.73 -32.70
C LYS A 715 -2.52 -20.93 -33.53
N TRP A 716 -2.28 -20.83 -34.82
CA TRP A 716 -3.21 -20.15 -35.73
C TRP A 716 -4.60 -20.81 -35.78
N GLU A 717 -4.65 -22.14 -35.67
CA GLU A 717 -5.90 -22.92 -35.60
C GLU A 717 -6.75 -22.53 -34.39
N ASP A 718 -6.13 -22.26 -33.24
CA ASP A 718 -6.81 -21.83 -32.03
C ASP A 718 -7.46 -20.45 -32.24
N VAL A 719 -6.74 -19.53 -32.89
CA VAL A 719 -7.24 -18.17 -33.19
C VAL A 719 -8.42 -18.20 -34.16
N MET A 720 -8.42 -19.10 -35.14
CA MET A 720 -9.57 -19.32 -36.04
C MET A 720 -10.82 -19.78 -35.29
N ASN A 721 -10.64 -20.59 -34.25
CA ASN A 721 -11.76 -21.06 -33.42
C ASN A 721 -12.31 -19.95 -32.50
N TYR A 722 -11.47 -19.01 -32.08
CA TYR A 722 -11.85 -17.93 -31.15
C TYR A 722 -12.49 -16.75 -31.87
N VAL A 723 -11.90 -16.29 -32.98
CA VAL A 723 -12.31 -15.09 -33.70
C VAL A 723 -13.15 -15.47 -34.91
N LYS A 724 -14.47 -15.27 -34.81
CA LYS A 724 -15.42 -15.55 -35.90
C LYS A 724 -15.45 -14.47 -36.99
N ASP A 725 -15.03 -13.24 -36.67
CA ASP A 725 -14.98 -12.13 -37.64
C ASP A 725 -13.77 -12.24 -38.58
N PHE A 726 -14.06 -12.32 -39.89
CA PHE A 726 -13.06 -12.50 -40.94
C PHE A 726 -12.11 -11.31 -41.08
N GLN A 727 -12.58 -10.06 -40.91
CA GLN A 727 -11.72 -8.89 -41.03
C GLN A 727 -10.73 -8.79 -39.86
N ALA A 728 -11.22 -9.00 -38.63
CA ALA A 728 -10.39 -9.07 -37.44
C ALA A 728 -9.34 -10.20 -37.55
N LEU A 729 -9.75 -11.38 -38.02
CA LEU A 729 -8.87 -12.52 -38.25
C LEU A 729 -7.73 -12.16 -39.23
N GLN A 730 -8.03 -11.48 -40.34
CA GLN A 730 -7.01 -11.11 -41.33
C GLN A 730 -5.96 -10.15 -40.75
N LYS A 731 -6.39 -9.22 -39.90
CA LYS A 731 -5.49 -8.30 -39.16
C LYS A 731 -4.60 -9.04 -38.15
N TYR A 732 -5.17 -10.00 -37.40
CA TYR A 732 -4.38 -10.83 -36.49
C TYR A 732 -3.33 -11.68 -37.21
N ARG A 733 -3.64 -12.11 -38.44
CA ARG A 733 -2.69 -12.88 -39.27
C ARG A 733 -1.48 -12.05 -39.69
N SER A 734 -1.69 -10.82 -40.18
CA SER A 734 -0.61 -9.94 -40.62
C SER A 734 0.29 -9.49 -39.47
N ASP A 735 -0.30 -9.24 -38.30
CA ASP A 735 0.39 -8.60 -37.18
C ASP A 735 1.19 -9.60 -36.32
N MET A 736 0.79 -10.87 -36.30
CA MET A 736 1.38 -11.87 -35.38
C MET A 736 2.07 -13.03 -36.11
N PHE A 737 1.45 -13.62 -37.14
CA PHE A 737 1.91 -14.89 -37.70
C PHE A 737 2.68 -14.71 -39.03
N VAL A 738 3.93 -14.25 -38.94
CA VAL A 738 4.84 -14.17 -40.09
C VAL A 738 5.61 -15.50 -40.25
N GLY A 739 5.17 -16.35 -41.18
CA GLY A 739 5.91 -17.53 -41.66
C GLY A 739 5.72 -18.83 -40.86
N VAL A 740 5.63 -18.79 -39.53
CA VAL A 740 5.39 -19.97 -38.68
C VAL A 740 4.00 -19.86 -38.05
N GLY A 741 3.11 -20.83 -38.28
CA GLY A 741 1.72 -20.83 -37.77
C GLY A 741 1.57 -21.00 -36.25
N LYS A 742 2.64 -20.74 -35.47
CA LYS A 742 2.70 -20.85 -34.00
C LYS A 742 3.62 -19.78 -33.44
N ILE A 743 3.24 -19.20 -32.29
CA ILE A 743 4.02 -18.21 -31.56
C ILE A 743 3.98 -18.57 -30.08
N SER A 744 5.14 -18.57 -29.41
CA SER A 744 5.26 -18.72 -27.97
C SER A 744 5.28 -17.35 -27.29
N PHE A 745 4.51 -17.23 -26.22
CA PHE A 745 4.45 -16.08 -25.34
C PHE A 745 4.94 -16.46 -23.95
N LEU A 746 5.72 -15.58 -23.35
CA LEU A 746 6.14 -15.67 -21.96
C LEU A 746 5.32 -14.68 -21.15
N GLY A 747 4.43 -15.18 -20.30
CA GLY A 747 3.69 -14.41 -19.31
C GLY A 747 4.52 -14.26 -18.04
N SER A 748 4.76 -13.03 -17.58
CA SER A 748 5.43 -12.77 -16.31
C SER A 748 4.46 -12.22 -15.26
N ARG A 749 4.53 -12.73 -14.03
CA ARG A 749 3.74 -12.29 -12.88
C ARG A 749 4.53 -11.31 -12.02
N PRO A 750 3.89 -10.23 -11.51
CA PRO A 750 4.54 -9.32 -10.58
C PRO A 750 4.82 -10.02 -9.25
N ARG A 751 5.99 -9.76 -8.67
CA ARG A 751 6.44 -10.39 -7.43
C ARG A 751 5.82 -9.72 -6.20
N ASN A 752 4.53 -9.95 -5.97
CA ASN A 752 3.75 -9.32 -4.91
C ASN A 752 3.35 -10.28 -3.78
N ARG A 753 3.05 -9.72 -2.60
CA ARG A 753 2.58 -10.48 -1.42
C ARG A 753 1.35 -11.35 -1.71
N GLN A 754 0.40 -10.88 -2.51
CA GLN A 754 -0.83 -11.63 -2.82
C GLN A 754 -0.56 -12.95 -3.55
N VAL A 755 0.34 -12.93 -4.54
CA VAL A 755 0.77 -14.12 -5.29
C VAL A 755 1.41 -15.14 -4.34
N LEU A 756 2.21 -14.64 -3.42
CA LEU A 756 2.89 -15.45 -2.41
C LEU A 756 1.91 -16.05 -1.37
N GLN A 757 0.93 -15.27 -0.91
CA GLN A 757 -0.11 -15.73 0.02
C GLN A 757 -1.01 -16.81 -0.59
N ARG A 758 -1.37 -16.69 -1.88
CA ARG A 758 -2.16 -17.73 -2.57
C ARG A 758 -1.46 -19.09 -2.55
N ARG A 759 -0.13 -19.13 -2.66
CA ARG A 759 0.61 -20.39 -2.55
C ARG A 759 0.65 -20.93 -1.12
N MET A 760 0.76 -20.04 -0.12
CA MET A 760 0.75 -20.42 1.30
C MET A 760 -0.55 -21.15 1.66
N TYR A 761 -1.68 -20.56 1.27
CA TYR A 761 -2.99 -21.07 1.61
C TYR A 761 -3.55 -22.01 0.54
N ARG A 762 -2.74 -22.59 -0.36
CA ARG A 762 -3.25 -23.35 -1.52
C ARG A 762 -4.27 -24.43 -1.13
N HIS A 763 -3.92 -25.26 -0.15
CA HIS A 763 -4.82 -26.31 0.35
C HIS A 763 -6.08 -25.75 1.02
N GLU A 764 -5.94 -24.64 1.77
CA GLU A 764 -7.07 -23.99 2.42
C GLU A 764 -7.98 -23.29 1.40
N ILE A 765 -7.42 -22.71 0.32
CA ILE A 765 -8.17 -22.07 -0.76
C ILE A 765 -9.03 -23.11 -1.47
N GLU A 766 -8.49 -24.30 -1.78
CA GLU A 766 -9.27 -25.38 -2.39
C GLU A 766 -10.48 -25.76 -1.50
N GLN A 767 -10.28 -25.86 -0.18
CA GLN A 767 -11.36 -26.10 0.79
C GLN A 767 -12.38 -24.94 0.82
N TRP A 768 -11.92 -23.68 0.90
CA TRP A 768 -12.82 -22.52 0.92
C TRP A 768 -13.64 -22.38 -0.36
N MET A 769 -13.05 -22.74 -1.51
CA MET A 769 -13.74 -22.73 -2.80
C MET A 769 -14.80 -23.83 -2.87
N GLN A 770 -14.52 -25.03 -2.34
CA GLN A 770 -15.50 -26.11 -2.23
C GLN A 770 -16.65 -25.75 -1.29
N GLU A 771 -16.36 -25.16 -0.12
CA GLU A 771 -17.37 -24.67 0.82
C GLU A 771 -18.26 -23.60 0.18
N ALA A 772 -17.67 -22.63 -0.52
CA ALA A 772 -18.42 -21.59 -1.22
C ALA A 772 -19.31 -22.18 -2.34
N ALA A 773 -18.78 -23.13 -3.12
CA ALA A 773 -19.56 -23.82 -4.14
C ALA A 773 -20.71 -24.65 -3.55
N ALA A 774 -20.53 -25.23 -2.35
CA ALA A 774 -21.58 -25.95 -1.64
C ALA A 774 -22.68 -25.01 -1.11
N ILE A 775 -22.31 -23.80 -0.64
CA ILE A 775 -23.27 -22.77 -0.23
C ILE A 775 -24.06 -22.27 -1.44
N ASP A 776 -23.39 -22.03 -2.56
CA ASP A 776 -24.01 -21.61 -3.83
C ASP A 776 -25.03 -22.62 -4.38
N LYS A 777 -24.88 -23.91 -4.07
CA LYS A 777 -25.85 -24.95 -4.46
C LYS A 777 -27.07 -25.03 -3.53
N ARG A 778 -26.99 -24.44 -2.34
CA ARG A 778 -28.08 -24.44 -1.34
C ARG A 778 -28.97 -23.20 -1.44
N LEU A 779 -28.42 -22.11 -1.95
CA LEU A 779 -29.14 -20.89 -2.33
C LEU A 779 -29.71 -21.06 -3.75
#